data_AF-A0A3D6C975-F1
#
_entry.id   AF-A0A3D6C975-F1
#
_cell.length_a   1.000
_cell.length_b   1.000
_cell.length_c   1.000
_cell.angle_alpha   90.00
_cell.angle_beta   90.00
_cell.angle_gamma   90.00
#
_symmetry.space_group_name_H-M   'P 1'
#
loop_
_entity.id
_entity.type
_entity.pdbx_description
1 polymer ?
#
loop_
_entity_poly.entity_id
_entity_poly.type
_entity_poly.pdbx_seq_one_letter_code
_entity_poly.pdbx_strand_id
1 'polypeptide(L)'
;KADVPYCSGVCCMYALKEAMVTKERFGEDIETTIFYMDMRTHGKDYEQYYNRAKDDYGVRMVRSRPHSIVELNETKNLSITYALEDEARQVIEEFDMVVLSTGFRPSETTVELAGKLGIELNPHNFADTESFNPVKTSKDGVYVAGVYESPKDIPETMVQASAAASMAGAHVAGLDADVAESELPPERDVTGETPKIGVFVCDCGYDIGGVVDVQKVLEHAKTNPDVAVAQAVGYGCSAESMTRIEAMIQEHGINRVVIGGCSPRTHETKFQDMLRRAGLNKYLVEMVNLRDQNTWAHLTEPQDALDKAFKLMQIGISGVRMAKPLNDNTLPMSQNALVVGGGVTGMTAALKLADQGIKTYLVERAPSLGGLARSIAKTIEGEAVSPFVQHLIDAVMAHENVQVMTRSIIVDHDGMPGLFKTGIQTGLRMNYMQIDHGVTILATGALANRPDEYGLGSQGNVMTQLELDSLLEEDEEKIKSMEQVVMIQCVGSREPGNPNCSRICCQAAMKNALRLKAINPEIQVFVLYRDIRTYGFMEDYYREARDKGVKFIRFNLDNKPTVREEEGKAVVRVHDFILGQDIDIEADVVALSTGLVADDETTEDLAITFHIPRTLDNYFQEDHVKLRPVDMALRGFFVAGTAHSPKIIRESVTQALAVAGRARTMLAKKEINLGAAVAKVDGKKCATCLVCVRACPFDIPFINQDRYSEIDPAKCHGCGVCVGECPAKAIQLAAYEDDQILAKLDGLFERYN
;
A
#
# COMPACT_ATOMS: atom_id res chain seq x y z
N LYS A 1 10.98 26.07 22.93
CA LYS A 1 11.78 25.14 22.09
C LYS A 1 11.85 25.78 20.69
N ALA A 2 13.01 25.80 20.06
CA ALA A 2 13.21 26.44 18.75
C ALA A 2 12.44 25.68 17.64
N ASP A 3 12.17 26.37 16.54
CA ASP A 3 11.59 25.78 15.33
C ASP A 3 12.56 24.76 14.72
N VAL A 4 12.02 23.76 14.04
CA VAL A 4 12.82 22.72 13.37
C VAL A 4 13.11 23.11 11.92
N PRO A 5 14.32 22.83 11.40
CA PRO A 5 14.73 23.22 10.05
C PRO A 5 14.26 22.29 8.93
N TYR A 6 13.52 21.22 9.22
CA TYR A 6 13.14 20.19 8.26
C TYR A 6 11.62 20.10 8.05
N CYS A 7 11.21 19.54 6.91
CA CYS A 7 9.80 19.30 6.62
C CYS A 7 9.31 18.04 7.35
N SER A 8 8.14 18.11 8.00
CA SER A 8 7.57 16.94 8.68
C SER A 8 6.90 15.92 7.75
N GLY A 9 6.82 16.20 6.45
CA GLY A 9 6.25 15.31 5.43
C GLY A 9 4.72 15.17 5.45
N VAL A 10 4.06 15.46 6.58
CA VAL A 10 2.63 15.13 6.78
C VAL A 10 1.70 16.33 6.96
N CYS A 11 2.21 17.47 7.45
CA CYS A 11 1.37 18.57 7.93
C CYS A 11 0.44 19.13 6.84
N CYS A 12 0.93 19.27 5.61
CA CYS A 12 0.12 19.72 4.47
C CYS A 12 -1.09 18.80 4.22
N MET A 13 -0.88 17.48 4.29
CA MET A 13 -1.94 16.51 4.05
C MET A 13 -2.93 16.43 5.20
N TYR A 14 -2.46 16.61 6.45
CA TYR A 14 -3.35 16.67 7.61
C TYR A 14 -4.25 17.89 7.53
N ALA A 15 -3.68 19.07 7.23
CA ALA A 15 -4.46 20.29 7.05
C ALA A 15 -5.50 20.16 5.93
N LEU A 16 -5.14 19.61 4.77
CA LEU A 16 -6.06 19.36 3.67
C LEU A 16 -7.19 18.41 4.08
N LYS A 17 -6.85 17.28 4.72
CA LYS A 17 -7.83 16.29 5.15
C LYS A 17 -8.80 16.87 6.18
N GLU A 18 -8.29 17.56 7.19
CA GLU A 18 -9.12 18.15 8.24
C GLU A 18 -10.03 19.25 7.68
N ALA A 19 -9.53 20.09 6.76
CA ALA A 19 -10.35 21.10 6.09
C ALA A 19 -11.47 20.44 5.27
N MET A 20 -11.16 19.42 4.47
CA MET A 20 -12.16 18.70 3.67
C MET A 20 -13.20 17.99 4.53
N VAL A 21 -12.79 17.23 5.55
CA VAL A 21 -13.73 16.53 6.45
C VAL A 21 -14.61 17.51 7.21
N THR A 22 -14.10 18.69 7.53
CA THR A 22 -14.88 19.78 8.13
C THR A 22 -15.92 20.31 7.14
N LYS A 23 -15.53 20.60 5.90
CA LYS A 23 -16.45 20.99 4.82
C LYS A 23 -17.49 19.91 4.50
N GLU A 24 -17.13 18.63 4.51
CA GLU A 24 -18.08 17.52 4.34
C GLU A 24 -19.19 17.52 5.40
N ARG A 25 -18.84 17.90 6.62
CA ARG A 25 -19.77 17.86 7.75
C ARG A 25 -20.67 19.08 7.84
N PHE A 26 -20.16 20.26 7.51
CA PHE A 26 -20.85 21.53 7.73
C PHE A 26 -21.21 22.27 6.43
N GLY A 27 -20.74 21.79 5.27
CA GLY A 27 -21.07 22.39 3.96
C GLY A 27 -20.71 23.86 3.86
N GLU A 28 -21.69 24.67 3.45
CA GLU A 28 -21.57 26.12 3.32
C GLU A 28 -21.64 26.88 4.66
N ASP A 29 -22.01 26.21 5.75
CA ASP A 29 -22.07 26.83 7.09
C ASP A 29 -20.67 27.05 7.71
N ILE A 30 -19.62 26.56 7.04
CA ILE A 30 -18.23 26.77 7.47
C ILE A 30 -17.36 27.21 6.29
N GLU A 31 -16.47 28.16 6.53
CA GLU A 31 -15.37 28.47 5.63
C GLU A 31 -14.07 27.89 6.17
N THR A 32 -13.25 27.35 5.27
CA THR A 32 -11.96 26.76 5.62
C THR A 32 -10.87 27.38 4.76
N THR A 33 -9.90 28.01 5.42
CA THR A 33 -8.76 28.65 4.76
C THR A 33 -7.46 28.01 5.22
N ILE A 34 -6.61 27.62 4.26
CA ILE A 34 -5.27 27.11 4.53
C ILE A 34 -4.25 28.16 4.08
N PHE A 35 -3.52 28.70 5.06
CA PHE A 35 -2.35 29.54 4.82
C PHE A 35 -1.10 28.67 4.65
N TYR A 36 -0.37 28.86 3.56
CA TYR A 36 0.83 28.06 3.27
C TYR A 36 1.91 28.86 2.57
N MET A 37 3.16 28.44 2.72
CA MET A 37 4.25 28.92 1.86
C MET A 37 4.37 28.01 0.65
N ASP A 38 4.59 26.71 0.82
CA ASP A 38 4.64 25.74 -0.29
C ASP A 38 3.88 24.47 0.11
N MET A 39 3.07 23.93 -0.81
CA MET A 39 2.38 22.66 -0.56
C MET A 39 3.27 21.46 -0.89
N ARG A 40 3.56 20.64 0.13
CA ARG A 40 4.39 19.42 0.02
C ARG A 40 3.55 18.16 -0.21
N THR A 41 2.64 18.16 -1.18
CA THR A 41 1.77 17.03 -1.58
C THR A 41 2.49 16.05 -2.52
N HIS A 42 3.52 15.37 -1.99
CA HIS A 42 4.48 14.57 -2.77
C HIS A 42 4.17 13.05 -2.82
N GLY A 43 3.23 12.57 -2.00
CA GLY A 43 2.79 11.18 -1.99
C GLY A 43 1.95 10.81 -3.22
N LYS A 44 1.77 9.50 -3.43
CA LYS A 44 0.89 8.96 -4.48
C LYS A 44 -0.52 9.55 -4.31
N ASP A 45 -1.07 10.14 -5.36
CA ASP A 45 -2.37 10.82 -5.42
C ASP A 45 -2.56 12.03 -4.48
N TYR A 46 -1.52 12.50 -3.81
CA TYR A 46 -1.63 13.65 -2.88
C TYR A 46 -1.90 14.96 -3.61
N GLU A 47 -1.43 15.11 -4.85
CA GLU A 47 -1.75 16.28 -5.66
C GLU A 47 -3.22 16.31 -6.08
N GLN A 48 -3.77 15.16 -6.47
CA GLN A 48 -5.20 15.07 -6.76
C GLN A 48 -6.05 15.34 -5.52
N TYR A 49 -5.58 14.90 -4.34
CA TYR A 49 -6.25 15.23 -3.08
C TYR A 49 -6.23 16.74 -2.80
N TYR A 50 -5.11 17.42 -3.07
CA TYR A 50 -5.00 18.88 -3.00
C TYR A 50 -5.97 19.57 -3.98
N ASN A 51 -6.01 19.13 -5.23
CA ASN A 51 -6.92 19.69 -6.24
C ASN A 51 -8.38 19.50 -5.81
N ARG A 52 -8.74 18.31 -5.31
CA ARG A 52 -10.08 18.03 -4.77
C ARG A 52 -10.47 18.98 -3.64
N ALA A 53 -9.57 19.21 -2.68
CA ALA A 53 -9.82 20.13 -1.57
C ALA A 53 -10.18 21.53 -2.09
N LYS A 54 -9.43 22.02 -3.08
CA LYS A 54 -9.62 23.34 -3.68
C LYS A 54 -10.87 23.42 -4.56
N ASP A 55 -10.99 22.50 -5.51
CA ASP A 55 -11.93 22.59 -6.64
C ASP A 55 -13.31 22.03 -6.29
N ASP A 56 -13.38 20.94 -5.50
CA ASP A 56 -14.63 20.25 -5.18
C ASP A 56 -15.21 20.67 -3.82
N TYR A 57 -14.35 21.00 -2.84
CA TYR A 57 -14.76 21.38 -1.48
C TYR A 57 -14.62 22.88 -1.17
N GLY A 58 -14.10 23.67 -2.12
CA GLY A 58 -13.96 25.12 -1.95
C GLY A 58 -13.03 25.53 -0.80
N VAL A 59 -12.04 24.70 -0.44
CA VAL A 59 -11.05 25.07 0.58
C VAL A 59 -10.20 26.21 0.04
N ARG A 60 -10.22 27.36 0.73
CA ARG A 60 -9.51 28.56 0.28
C ARG A 60 -8.03 28.43 0.55
N MET A 61 -7.24 28.38 -0.52
CA MET A 61 -5.79 28.22 -0.47
C MET A 61 -5.11 29.59 -0.55
N VAL A 62 -4.57 30.09 0.56
CA VAL A 62 -3.89 31.39 0.61
C VAL A 62 -2.38 31.20 0.75
N ARG A 63 -1.65 31.46 -0.33
CA ARG A 63 -0.18 31.42 -0.28
C ARG A 63 0.34 32.68 0.41
N SER A 64 0.74 32.55 1.66
CA SER A 64 1.28 33.64 2.45
C SER A 64 2.01 33.11 3.68
N ARG A 65 2.86 33.95 4.26
CA ARG A 65 3.36 33.76 5.62
C ARG A 65 2.57 34.70 6.54
N PRO A 66 1.63 34.17 7.35
CA PRO A 66 0.95 34.97 8.36
C PRO A 66 1.96 35.70 9.26
N HIS A 67 1.78 37.01 9.41
CA HIS A 67 2.65 37.86 10.21
C HIS A 67 2.28 37.78 11.70
N SER A 68 0.99 37.90 12.01
CA SER A 68 0.49 37.94 13.38
C SER A 68 -0.92 37.37 13.48
N ILE A 69 -1.19 36.75 14.62
CA ILE A 69 -2.51 36.28 15.05
C ILE A 69 -2.83 37.02 16.35
N VAL A 70 -3.93 37.79 16.36
CA VAL A 70 -4.33 38.62 17.51
C VAL A 70 -5.78 38.32 17.87
N GLU A 71 -6.04 38.00 19.14
CA GLU A 71 -7.42 37.88 19.64
C GLU A 71 -8.05 39.27 19.79
N LEU A 72 -9.23 39.45 19.19
CA LEU A 72 -9.99 40.69 19.26
C LEU A 72 -10.77 40.78 20.58
N ASN A 73 -10.72 41.95 21.22
CA ASN A 73 -11.31 42.13 22.55
C ASN A 73 -12.84 42.02 22.57
N GLU A 74 -13.51 42.45 21.50
CA GLU A 74 -14.99 42.52 21.44
C GLU A 74 -15.62 41.19 21.03
N THR A 75 -15.13 40.57 19.95
CA THR A 75 -15.71 39.35 19.36
C THR A 75 -15.10 38.08 19.91
N LYS A 76 -13.90 38.15 20.50
CA LYS A 76 -13.05 36.98 20.83
C LYS A 76 -12.57 36.18 19.61
N ASN A 77 -12.81 36.69 18.40
CA ASN A 77 -12.30 36.11 17.16
C ASN A 77 -10.80 36.40 17.00
N LEU A 78 -10.15 35.63 16.13
CA LEU A 78 -8.73 35.71 15.84
C LEU A 78 -8.52 36.49 14.53
N SER A 79 -7.87 37.65 14.63
CA SER A 79 -7.46 38.44 13.48
C SER A 79 -6.11 37.96 12.97
N ILE A 80 -6.05 37.54 11.71
CA ILE A 80 -4.81 37.18 11.02
C ILE A 80 -4.41 38.30 10.08
N THR A 81 -3.16 38.73 10.20
CA THR A 81 -2.54 39.68 9.29
C THR A 81 -1.58 38.97 8.36
N TYR A 82 -1.75 39.11 7.05
CA TYR A 82 -0.92 38.45 6.04
C TYR A 82 -0.79 39.33 4.77
N ALA A 83 0.13 38.97 3.87
CA ALA A 83 0.33 39.69 2.61
C ALA A 83 0.01 38.77 1.43
N LEU A 84 -0.70 39.30 0.44
CA LEU A 84 -0.92 38.62 -0.83
C LEU A 84 0.30 38.83 -1.73
N GLU A 85 0.83 37.75 -2.29
CA GLU A 85 2.08 37.75 -3.08
C GLU A 85 1.93 38.54 -4.39
N ASP A 86 0.72 38.59 -4.94
CA ASP A 86 0.35 39.23 -6.20
C ASP A 86 -0.12 40.68 -6.06
N GLU A 87 -0.46 41.15 -4.86
CA GLU A 87 -1.11 42.47 -4.68
C GLU A 87 -0.30 43.50 -3.87
N ALA A 88 0.93 43.19 -3.43
CA ALA A 88 1.78 44.07 -2.59
C ALA A 88 1.01 44.76 -1.45
N ARG A 89 -0.04 44.09 -0.95
CA ARG A 89 -1.03 44.63 0.00
C ARG A 89 -1.13 43.71 1.21
N GLN A 90 -1.18 44.35 2.38
CA GLN A 90 -1.48 43.69 3.64
C GLN A 90 -2.99 43.51 3.78
N VAL A 91 -3.41 42.29 4.11
CA VAL A 91 -4.78 41.91 4.38
C VAL A 91 -4.90 41.56 5.87
N ILE A 92 -6.00 42.00 6.48
CA ILE A 92 -6.40 41.64 7.83
C ILE A 92 -7.75 40.97 7.70
N GLU A 93 -7.85 39.75 8.21
CA GLU A 93 -9.07 38.94 8.15
C GLU A 93 -9.33 38.29 9.50
N GLU A 94 -10.61 38.17 9.87
CA GLU A 94 -11.05 37.57 11.14
C GLU A 94 -11.48 36.12 10.95
N PHE A 95 -11.12 35.28 11.92
CA PHE A 95 -11.44 33.84 11.94
C PHE A 95 -11.93 33.44 13.33
N ASP A 96 -12.90 32.53 13.40
CA ASP A 96 -13.40 32.03 14.69
C ASP A 96 -12.40 31.07 15.37
N MET A 97 -11.53 30.43 14.57
CA MET A 97 -10.54 29.47 15.06
C MET A 97 -9.32 29.42 14.14
N VAL A 98 -8.14 29.27 14.73
CA VAL A 98 -6.89 29.03 14.01
C VAL A 98 -6.26 27.72 14.49
N VAL A 99 -6.02 26.81 13.55
CA VAL A 99 -5.38 25.52 13.82
C VAL A 99 -3.94 25.57 13.32
N LEU A 100 -2.98 25.37 14.22
CA LEU A 100 -1.57 25.36 13.86
C LEU A 100 -1.14 23.98 13.38
N SER A 101 -0.66 23.90 12.14
CA SER A 101 -0.01 22.71 11.60
C SER A 101 1.35 22.51 12.31
N THR A 102 1.42 21.57 13.24
CA THR A 102 2.63 21.31 14.03
C THR A 102 3.43 20.13 13.47
N GLY A 103 4.76 20.29 13.47
CA GLY A 103 5.69 19.29 12.94
C GLY A 103 6.16 18.25 13.94
N PHE A 104 6.78 17.18 13.45
CA PHE A 104 7.35 16.10 14.25
C PHE A 104 8.74 16.44 14.76
N ARG A 105 9.04 16.02 15.98
CA ARG A 105 10.38 16.06 16.57
C ARG A 105 10.62 14.85 17.47
N PRO A 106 11.86 14.33 17.56
CA PRO A 106 12.20 13.33 18.56
C PRO A 106 12.02 13.91 19.98
N SER A 107 11.58 13.07 20.92
CA SER A 107 11.55 13.44 22.34
C SER A 107 12.95 13.27 22.96
N GLU A 108 13.21 13.99 24.06
CA GLU A 108 14.45 13.83 24.84
C GLU A 108 14.64 12.38 25.31
N THR A 109 13.55 11.71 25.69
CA THR A 109 13.55 10.29 26.05
C THR A 109 14.01 9.36 24.92
N THR A 110 13.68 9.69 23.67
CA THR A 110 14.12 8.93 22.49
C THR A 110 15.62 9.13 22.24
N VAL A 111 16.13 10.35 22.43
CA VAL A 111 17.57 10.65 22.33
C VAL A 111 18.37 9.91 23.41
N GLU A 112 17.88 9.90 24.65
CA GLU A 112 18.49 9.13 25.73
C GLU A 112 18.49 7.63 25.45
N LEU A 113 17.40 7.09 24.89
CA LEU A 113 17.31 5.69 24.50
C LEU A 113 18.34 5.35 23.42
N ALA A 114 18.51 6.21 22.42
CA ALA A 114 19.53 6.04 21.38
C ALA A 114 20.94 5.93 21.99
N GLY A 115 21.27 6.84 22.92
CA GLY A 115 22.54 6.82 23.64
C GLY A 115 22.76 5.54 24.45
N LYS A 116 21.71 5.02 25.10
CA LYS A 116 21.76 3.74 25.83
C LYS A 116 21.95 2.53 24.90
N LEU A 117 21.37 2.58 23.70
CA LEU A 117 21.49 1.53 22.69
C LEU A 117 22.77 1.64 21.84
N GLY A 118 23.49 2.77 21.94
CA GLY A 118 24.68 3.05 21.12
C GLY A 118 24.34 3.29 19.65
N ILE A 119 23.18 3.90 19.38
CA ILE A 119 22.74 4.28 18.03
C ILE A 119 23.20 5.72 17.75
N GLU A 120 23.85 5.92 16.62
CA GLU A 120 24.24 7.25 16.15
C GLU A 120 23.01 8.03 15.67
N LEU A 121 23.02 9.33 15.95
CA LEU A 121 21.93 10.23 15.59
C LEU A 121 22.41 11.23 14.54
N ASN A 122 21.54 11.56 13.59
CA ASN A 122 21.77 12.62 12.64
C ASN A 122 21.69 14.01 13.32
N PRO A 123 22.02 15.11 12.62
CA PRO A 123 21.98 16.46 13.20
C PRO A 123 20.62 16.91 13.75
N HIS A 124 19.52 16.22 13.37
CA HIS A 124 18.15 16.48 13.82
C HIS A 124 17.70 15.55 14.95
N ASN A 125 18.60 14.74 15.51
CA ASN A 125 18.35 13.75 16.57
C ASN A 125 17.48 12.54 16.18
N PHE A 126 17.36 12.24 14.89
CA PHE A 126 16.77 10.98 14.40
C PHE A 126 17.87 9.93 14.23
N ALA A 127 17.49 8.66 14.13
CA ALA A 127 18.47 7.58 13.89
C ALA A 127 19.22 7.84 12.58
N ASP A 128 20.55 7.79 12.62
CA ASP A 128 21.37 7.93 11.42
C ASP A 128 21.34 6.64 10.59
N THR A 129 21.18 6.80 9.27
CA THR A 129 20.97 5.68 8.33
C THR A 129 21.53 6.02 6.95
N GLU A 130 22.13 5.03 6.28
CA GLU A 130 22.74 5.20 4.96
C GLU A 130 21.71 5.26 3.82
N SER A 131 22.02 5.92 2.69
CA SER A 131 21.07 6.11 1.58
C SER A 131 20.66 4.82 0.88
N PHE A 132 21.57 3.86 0.76
CA PHE A 132 21.29 2.55 0.16
C PHE A 132 20.87 1.50 1.21
N ASN A 133 20.91 1.83 2.51
CA ASN A 133 20.47 0.95 3.61
C ASN A 133 19.51 1.69 4.57
N PRO A 134 18.32 2.10 4.11
CA PRO A 134 17.46 3.11 4.75
C PRO A 134 16.79 2.70 6.07
N VAL A 135 17.00 1.46 6.55
CA VAL A 135 16.46 0.95 7.82
C VAL A 135 17.54 0.45 8.77
N LYS A 136 18.80 0.42 8.31
CA LYS A 136 19.93 -0.05 9.10
C LYS A 136 20.47 1.12 9.92
N THR A 137 20.58 0.93 11.24
CA THR A 137 21.23 1.91 12.12
C THR A 137 22.75 1.70 12.15
N SER A 138 23.49 2.60 12.80
CA SER A 138 24.92 2.41 13.07
C SER A 138 25.24 1.18 13.94
N LYS A 139 24.24 0.57 14.58
CA LYS A 139 24.38 -0.64 15.39
C LYS A 139 23.88 -1.86 14.62
N ASP A 140 24.78 -2.78 14.30
CA ASP A 140 24.43 -4.05 13.65
C ASP A 140 23.39 -4.83 14.47
N GLY A 141 22.40 -5.39 13.77
CA GLY A 141 21.26 -6.09 14.36
C GLY A 141 20.15 -5.18 14.92
N VAL A 142 20.36 -3.86 14.93
CA VAL A 142 19.34 -2.88 15.32
C VAL A 142 18.84 -2.14 14.09
N TYR A 143 17.53 -2.20 13.87
CA TYR A 143 16.84 -1.62 12.73
C TYR A 143 15.84 -0.57 13.18
N VAL A 144 15.66 0.47 12.35
CA VAL A 144 14.77 1.59 12.63
C VAL A 144 13.58 1.62 11.66
N ALA A 145 12.42 2.02 12.16
CA ALA A 145 11.22 2.20 11.36
C ALA A 145 10.36 3.37 11.86
N GLY A 146 9.51 3.86 10.97
CA GLY A 146 8.54 4.91 11.24
C GLY A 146 9.18 6.27 11.50
N VAL A 147 8.49 7.09 12.27
CA VAL A 147 8.84 8.50 12.50
C VAL A 147 10.19 8.70 13.20
N TYR A 148 10.79 7.65 13.78
CA TYR A 148 12.10 7.76 14.43
C TYR A 148 13.28 7.77 13.44
N GLU A 149 13.14 7.21 12.24
CA GLU A 149 14.16 7.37 11.20
C GLU A 149 14.08 8.74 10.53
N SER A 150 12.87 9.21 10.25
CA SER A 150 12.61 10.53 9.67
C SER A 150 11.12 10.87 9.74
N PRO A 151 10.72 12.15 9.66
CA PRO A 151 9.32 12.52 9.54
C PRO A 151 8.69 11.94 8.27
N LYS A 152 7.63 11.14 8.42
CA LYS A 152 6.96 10.45 7.31
C LYS A 152 5.50 10.13 7.62
N ASP A 153 4.76 9.73 6.60
CA ASP A 153 3.35 9.39 6.71
C ASP A 153 3.11 7.91 7.07
N ILE A 154 1.82 7.52 7.14
CA ILE A 154 1.41 6.16 7.49
C ILE A 154 1.87 5.14 6.41
N PRO A 155 1.60 5.34 5.11
CA PRO A 155 2.11 4.43 4.06
C PRO A 155 3.61 4.17 4.17
N GLU A 156 4.42 5.23 4.26
CA GLU A 156 5.88 5.11 4.35
C GLU A 156 6.33 4.43 5.64
N THR A 157 5.64 4.70 6.75
CA THR A 157 5.87 4.01 8.03
C THR A 157 5.61 2.51 7.91
N MET A 158 4.53 2.10 7.24
CA MET A 158 4.18 0.68 7.04
C MET A 158 5.18 -0.03 6.12
N VAL A 159 5.64 0.64 5.07
CA VAL A 159 6.73 0.15 4.20
C VAL A 159 8.00 -0.04 5.03
N GLN A 160 8.42 0.99 5.77
CA GLN A 160 9.67 0.94 6.53
C GLN A 160 9.62 -0.09 7.66
N ALA A 161 8.48 -0.25 8.34
CA ALA A 161 8.28 -1.29 9.34
C ALA A 161 8.45 -2.69 8.74
N SER A 162 7.87 -2.93 7.55
CA SER A 162 8.03 -4.19 6.85
C SER A 162 9.47 -4.43 6.39
N ALA A 163 10.17 -3.37 5.96
CA ALA A 163 11.59 -3.43 5.59
C ALA A 163 12.49 -3.73 6.80
N ALA A 164 12.29 -3.04 7.92
CA ALA A 164 13.01 -3.30 9.17
C ALA A 164 12.77 -4.72 9.68
N ALA A 165 11.52 -5.20 9.63
CA ALA A 165 11.18 -6.59 9.98
C ALA A 165 11.85 -7.60 9.04
N SER A 166 11.90 -7.32 7.73
CA SER A 166 12.60 -8.15 6.74
C SER A 166 14.09 -8.27 7.03
N MET A 167 14.73 -7.15 7.38
CA MET A 167 16.15 -7.11 7.73
C MET A 167 16.44 -7.80 9.06
N ALA A 168 15.64 -7.54 10.10
CA ALA A 168 15.74 -8.21 11.39
C ALA A 168 15.54 -9.73 11.25
N GLY A 169 14.54 -10.15 10.48
CA GLY A 169 14.22 -11.55 10.23
C GLY A 169 15.32 -12.32 9.49
N ALA A 170 16.28 -11.65 8.84
CA ALA A 170 17.43 -12.31 8.23
C ALA A 170 18.44 -12.84 9.27
N HIS A 171 18.41 -12.31 10.50
CA HIS A 171 19.28 -12.79 11.59
C HIS A 171 18.63 -13.91 12.43
N VAL A 172 17.35 -14.17 12.23
CA VAL A 172 16.61 -15.19 12.97
C VAL A 172 16.44 -16.41 12.08
N ALA A 173 17.29 -17.42 12.32
CA ALA A 173 17.17 -18.72 11.64
C ALA A 173 15.94 -19.47 12.15
N GLY A 174 15.16 -20.07 11.24
CA GLY A 174 14.35 -21.25 11.55
C GLY A 174 13.17 -21.09 12.51
N LEU A 175 12.43 -19.97 12.49
CA LEU A 175 11.06 -20.00 13.00
C LEU A 175 10.14 -20.52 11.89
N ASP A 176 10.05 -21.84 11.77
CA ASP A 176 8.94 -22.47 11.04
C ASP A 176 7.63 -21.96 11.68
N ALA A 177 6.66 -21.54 10.85
CA ALA A 177 5.36 -21.08 11.33
C ALA A 177 4.62 -22.15 12.19
N ASP A 178 5.09 -23.41 12.12
CA ASP A 178 4.58 -24.59 12.79
C ASP A 178 4.64 -24.52 14.33
N VAL A 179 5.44 -23.61 14.93
CA VAL A 179 5.55 -23.52 16.41
C VAL A 179 4.18 -23.24 17.07
N ALA A 180 3.28 -22.52 16.39
CA ALA A 180 1.96 -22.17 16.93
C ALA A 180 0.94 -23.34 16.97
N GLU A 181 1.08 -24.37 16.13
CA GLU A 181 0.12 -25.50 16.14
C GLU A 181 0.37 -26.49 17.28
N SER A 182 1.60 -26.54 17.81
CA SER A 182 1.99 -27.46 18.89
C SER A 182 1.35 -27.15 20.26
N GLU A 183 0.75 -25.98 20.43
CA GLU A 183 0.14 -25.52 21.69
C GLU A 183 -1.39 -25.75 21.77
N LEU A 184 -2.02 -26.25 20.71
CA LEU A 184 -3.48 -26.42 20.69
C LEU A 184 -3.92 -27.70 21.43
N PRO A 185 -5.01 -27.66 22.21
CA PRO A 185 -5.56 -28.87 22.82
C PRO A 185 -6.11 -29.83 21.74
N PRO A 186 -6.18 -31.15 22.05
CA PRO A 186 -6.77 -32.11 21.12
C PRO A 186 -8.22 -31.76 20.81
N GLU A 187 -8.61 -31.90 19.55
CA GLU A 187 -9.99 -31.68 19.11
C GLU A 187 -10.93 -32.71 19.75
N ARG A 188 -11.98 -32.22 20.42
CA ARG A 188 -13.07 -33.04 20.94
C ARG A 188 -13.99 -33.46 19.79
N ASP A 189 -14.12 -34.76 19.58
CA ASP A 189 -15.13 -35.28 18.67
C ASP A 189 -16.53 -35.06 19.25
N VAL A 190 -17.36 -34.33 18.52
CA VAL A 190 -18.76 -34.01 18.87
C VAL A 190 -19.74 -34.63 17.88
N THR A 191 -19.27 -35.58 17.07
CA THR A 191 -20.07 -36.30 16.09
C THR A 191 -21.18 -37.09 16.79
N GLY A 192 -22.42 -36.85 16.36
CA GLY A 192 -23.60 -37.52 16.92
C GLY A 192 -24.07 -36.96 18.26
N GLU A 193 -23.39 -35.97 18.85
CA GLU A 193 -23.91 -35.25 20.01
C GLU A 193 -25.10 -34.38 19.63
N THR A 194 -26.07 -34.23 20.53
CA THR A 194 -27.14 -33.25 20.37
C THR A 194 -26.55 -31.83 20.34
N PRO A 195 -26.97 -30.95 19.42
CA PRO A 195 -26.49 -29.59 19.35
C PRO A 195 -26.69 -28.84 20.68
N LYS A 196 -25.61 -28.26 21.19
CA LYS A 196 -25.57 -27.40 22.37
C LYS A 196 -24.87 -26.11 21.98
N ILE A 197 -25.66 -25.09 21.69
CA ILE A 197 -25.24 -23.87 21.00
C ILE A 197 -24.92 -22.76 22.01
N GLY A 198 -23.75 -22.14 21.85
CA GLY A 198 -23.35 -20.91 22.52
C GLY A 198 -23.52 -19.71 21.59
N VAL A 199 -24.36 -18.76 21.96
CA VAL A 199 -24.62 -17.52 21.22
C VAL A 199 -23.91 -16.36 21.89
N PHE A 200 -23.02 -15.68 21.18
CA PHE A 200 -22.29 -14.52 21.69
C PHE A 200 -22.47 -13.34 20.75
N VAL A 201 -22.97 -12.21 21.26
CA VAL A 201 -23.24 -11.02 20.45
C VAL A 201 -22.31 -9.87 20.85
N CYS A 202 -21.65 -9.30 19.85
CA CYS A 202 -20.75 -8.16 19.95
C CYS A 202 -21.54 -6.86 19.89
N ASP A 203 -21.28 -5.94 20.81
CA ASP A 203 -21.84 -4.59 20.80
C ASP A 203 -21.05 -3.67 19.85
N CYS A 204 -19.76 -3.94 19.65
CA CYS A 204 -18.85 -3.13 18.83
C CYS A 204 -18.94 -1.62 19.15
N GLY A 205 -19.15 -1.28 20.43
CA GLY A 205 -19.39 0.10 20.85
C GLY A 205 -20.69 0.66 20.25
N TYR A 206 -20.58 1.76 19.52
CA TYR A 206 -21.72 2.42 18.87
C TYR A 206 -22.08 1.82 17.51
N ASP A 207 -21.26 0.94 16.94
CA ASP A 207 -21.50 0.38 15.60
C ASP A 207 -22.66 -0.61 15.55
N ILE A 208 -22.83 -1.45 16.58
CA ILE A 208 -23.96 -2.38 16.68
C ILE A 208 -24.87 -1.96 17.84
N GLY A 209 -24.33 -1.89 19.06
CA GLY A 209 -25.10 -1.55 20.26
C GLY A 209 -25.64 -0.12 20.29
N GLY A 210 -25.14 0.77 19.41
CA GLY A 210 -25.70 2.10 19.22
C GLY A 210 -26.98 2.14 18.36
N VAL A 211 -27.27 1.08 17.62
CA VAL A 211 -28.42 0.99 16.70
C VAL A 211 -29.41 -0.08 17.14
N VAL A 212 -28.94 -1.28 17.50
CA VAL A 212 -29.78 -2.40 17.94
C VAL A 212 -29.55 -2.73 19.41
N ASP A 213 -30.65 -3.03 20.10
CA ASP A 213 -30.59 -3.51 21.49
C ASP A 213 -30.14 -4.98 21.51
N VAL A 214 -28.87 -5.19 21.82
CA VAL A 214 -28.24 -6.51 21.87
C VAL A 214 -28.90 -7.42 22.92
N GLN A 215 -29.46 -6.88 24.00
CA GLN A 215 -30.15 -7.73 24.99
C GLN A 215 -31.40 -8.37 24.41
N LYS A 216 -32.18 -7.63 23.62
CA LYS A 216 -33.35 -8.21 22.93
C LYS A 216 -32.96 -9.29 21.93
N VAL A 217 -31.83 -9.13 21.23
CA VAL A 217 -31.30 -10.14 20.31
C VAL A 217 -30.95 -11.43 21.05
N LEU A 218 -30.34 -11.31 22.24
CA LEU A 218 -30.00 -12.45 23.08
C LEU A 218 -31.24 -13.13 23.69
N GLU A 219 -32.23 -12.35 24.13
CA GLU A 219 -33.51 -12.87 24.61
C GLU A 219 -34.24 -13.66 23.53
N HIS A 220 -34.28 -13.14 22.30
CA HIS A 220 -34.86 -13.86 21.17
C HIS A 220 -34.08 -15.15 20.85
N ALA A 221 -32.74 -15.11 20.85
CA ALA A 221 -31.92 -16.29 20.62
C ALA A 221 -32.18 -17.41 21.64
N LYS A 222 -32.41 -17.08 22.92
CA LYS A 222 -32.72 -18.03 24.00
C LYS A 222 -34.05 -18.78 23.83
N THR A 223 -34.93 -18.33 22.93
CA THR A 223 -36.17 -19.07 22.63
C THR A 223 -35.91 -20.41 21.93
N ASN A 224 -34.71 -20.58 21.35
CA ASN A 224 -34.30 -21.84 20.73
C ASN A 224 -33.88 -22.87 21.78
N PRO A 225 -34.42 -24.11 21.74
CA PRO A 225 -34.19 -25.12 22.77
C PRO A 225 -32.73 -25.60 22.84
N ASP A 226 -31.98 -25.51 21.74
CA ASP A 226 -30.59 -25.95 21.66
C ASP A 226 -29.59 -24.89 22.16
N VAL A 227 -30.05 -23.66 22.43
CA VAL A 227 -29.21 -22.56 22.90
C VAL A 227 -28.99 -22.69 24.41
N ALA A 228 -27.81 -23.17 24.79
CA ALA A 228 -27.44 -23.37 26.19
C ALA A 228 -26.93 -22.07 26.87
N VAL A 229 -26.28 -21.21 26.10
CA VAL A 229 -25.71 -19.94 26.58
C VAL A 229 -25.99 -18.86 25.55
N ALA A 230 -26.45 -17.68 26.00
CA ALA A 230 -26.54 -16.48 25.18
C ALA A 230 -26.05 -15.27 25.98
N GLN A 231 -24.95 -14.63 25.55
CA GLN A 231 -24.34 -13.49 26.24
C GLN A 231 -23.87 -12.37 25.31
N ALA A 232 -23.91 -11.13 25.80
CA ALA A 232 -23.23 -9.99 25.19
C ALA A 232 -21.76 -10.02 25.58
N VAL A 233 -20.87 -9.74 24.63
CA VAL A 233 -19.41 -9.84 24.81
C VAL A 233 -18.67 -8.53 24.54
N GLY A 234 -19.37 -7.40 24.46
CA GLY A 234 -18.77 -6.09 24.21
C GLY A 234 -18.04 -6.08 22.87
N TYR A 235 -16.71 -5.98 22.91
CA TYR A 235 -15.86 -6.16 21.74
C TYR A 235 -15.44 -7.63 21.60
N GLY A 236 -16.28 -8.44 20.95
CA GLY A 236 -16.09 -9.90 20.84
C GLY A 236 -14.74 -10.35 20.25
N CYS A 237 -14.09 -9.50 19.44
CA CYS A 237 -12.77 -9.79 18.86
C CYS A 237 -11.57 -9.43 19.76
N SER A 238 -11.82 -8.86 20.94
CA SER A 238 -10.77 -8.57 21.93
C SER A 238 -10.25 -9.87 22.54
N ALA A 239 -8.97 -9.88 22.96
CA ALA A 239 -8.37 -11.04 23.61
C ALA A 239 -9.14 -11.46 24.87
N GLU A 240 -9.56 -10.48 25.68
CA GLU A 240 -10.36 -10.71 26.89
C GLU A 240 -11.70 -11.39 26.58
N SER A 241 -12.46 -10.88 25.60
CA SER A 241 -13.74 -11.47 25.21
C SER A 241 -13.58 -12.88 24.66
N MET A 242 -12.54 -13.14 23.84
CA MET A 242 -12.27 -14.48 23.32
C MET A 242 -11.94 -15.48 24.44
N THR A 243 -11.08 -15.12 25.39
CA THR A 243 -10.77 -15.99 26.55
C THR A 243 -12.02 -16.29 27.37
N ARG A 244 -12.91 -15.30 27.54
CA ARG A 244 -14.19 -15.52 28.22
C ARG A 244 -15.10 -16.47 27.45
N ILE A 245 -15.19 -16.33 26.13
CA ILE A 245 -15.97 -17.25 25.28
C ILE A 245 -15.40 -18.67 25.36
N GLU A 246 -14.08 -18.83 25.29
CA GLU A 246 -13.38 -20.12 25.43
C GLU A 246 -13.73 -20.80 26.76
N ALA A 247 -13.68 -20.06 27.87
CA ALA A 247 -14.06 -20.58 29.19
C ALA A 247 -15.53 -21.02 29.24
N MET A 248 -16.44 -20.24 28.67
CA MET A 248 -17.87 -20.57 28.60
C MET A 248 -18.14 -21.82 27.74
N ILE A 249 -17.38 -22.00 26.65
CA ILE A 249 -17.47 -23.19 25.81
C ILE A 249 -17.15 -24.44 26.63
N GLN A 250 -16.08 -24.39 27.43
CA GLN A 250 -15.64 -25.49 28.26
C GLN A 250 -16.58 -25.74 29.46
N GLU A 251 -16.93 -24.68 30.21
CA GLU A 251 -17.78 -24.77 31.41
C GLU A 251 -19.16 -25.35 31.09
N HIS A 252 -19.77 -24.91 30.00
CA HIS A 252 -21.11 -25.35 29.62
C HIS A 252 -21.11 -26.52 28.62
N GLY A 253 -19.95 -27.07 28.24
CA GLY A 253 -19.85 -28.18 27.28
C GLY A 253 -20.47 -27.86 25.92
N ILE A 254 -20.32 -26.61 25.47
CA ILE A 254 -20.85 -26.13 24.18
C ILE A 254 -20.17 -26.91 23.06
N ASN A 255 -20.94 -27.29 22.03
CA ASN A 255 -20.40 -27.98 20.85
C ASN A 255 -20.65 -27.26 19.53
N ARG A 256 -21.38 -26.14 19.54
CA ARG A 256 -21.62 -25.25 18.39
C ARG A 256 -21.62 -23.81 18.84
N VAL A 257 -21.10 -22.89 18.03
CA VAL A 257 -20.97 -21.47 18.43
C VAL A 257 -21.58 -20.55 17.36
N VAL A 258 -22.34 -19.55 17.78
CA VAL A 258 -22.82 -18.46 16.92
C VAL A 258 -22.24 -17.15 17.43
N ILE A 259 -21.57 -16.41 16.55
CA ILE A 259 -21.03 -15.09 16.86
C ILE A 259 -21.81 -14.02 16.09
N GLY A 260 -22.64 -13.23 16.77
CA GLY A 260 -23.25 -12.03 16.19
C GLY A 260 -22.27 -10.87 16.22
N GLY A 261 -21.85 -10.35 15.07
CA GLY A 261 -20.83 -9.29 15.03
C GLY A 261 -20.61 -8.69 13.65
N CYS A 262 -19.34 -8.48 13.28
CA CYS A 262 -18.94 -7.90 12.01
C CYS A 262 -18.93 -8.93 10.86
N SER A 263 -18.36 -8.56 9.71
CA SER A 263 -18.28 -9.44 8.54
C SER A 263 -17.36 -10.66 8.76
N PRO A 264 -17.79 -11.89 8.37
CA PRO A 264 -16.95 -13.09 8.41
C PRO A 264 -15.66 -12.93 7.61
N ARG A 265 -15.68 -12.13 6.53
CA ARG A 265 -14.48 -11.81 5.72
C ARG A 265 -13.32 -11.21 6.52
N THR A 266 -13.60 -10.66 7.70
CA THR A 266 -12.62 -9.97 8.54
C THR A 266 -12.17 -10.77 9.75
N HIS A 267 -13.09 -11.47 10.44
CA HIS A 267 -12.85 -12.03 11.77
C HIS A 267 -13.23 -13.51 11.92
N GLU A 268 -13.79 -14.17 10.91
CA GLU A 268 -14.18 -15.59 11.01
C GLU A 268 -13.00 -16.47 11.42
N THR A 269 -11.84 -16.29 10.77
CA THR A 269 -10.60 -17.02 11.09
C THR A 269 -10.15 -16.85 12.54
N LYS A 270 -10.34 -15.67 13.15
CA LYS A 270 -10.02 -15.45 14.58
C LYS A 270 -10.92 -16.26 15.51
N PHE A 271 -12.22 -16.34 15.19
CA PHE A 271 -13.16 -17.14 15.98
C PHE A 271 -12.98 -18.63 15.73
N GLN A 272 -12.61 -19.03 14.50
CA GLN A 272 -12.17 -20.38 14.17
C GLN A 272 -10.95 -20.80 15.01
N ASP A 273 -9.94 -19.94 15.11
CA ASP A 273 -8.76 -20.20 15.95
C ASP A 273 -9.11 -20.24 17.45
N MET A 274 -10.05 -19.41 17.90
CA MET A 274 -10.60 -19.47 19.26
C MET A 274 -11.29 -20.81 19.54
N LEU A 275 -12.08 -21.34 18.60
CA LEU A 275 -12.68 -22.69 18.74
C LEU A 275 -11.61 -23.76 18.86
N ARG A 276 -10.54 -23.70 18.04
CA ARG A 276 -9.40 -24.64 18.14
C ARG A 276 -8.77 -24.58 19.53
N ARG A 277 -8.54 -23.39 20.09
CA ARG A 277 -8.03 -23.21 21.47
C ARG A 277 -9.00 -23.72 22.54
N ALA A 278 -10.31 -23.68 22.29
CA ALA A 278 -11.31 -24.28 23.15
C ALA A 278 -11.43 -25.82 22.99
N GLY A 279 -10.71 -26.42 22.05
CA GLY A 279 -10.76 -27.86 21.76
C GLY A 279 -11.92 -28.28 20.84
N LEU A 280 -12.54 -27.36 20.12
CA LEU A 280 -13.59 -27.66 19.13
C LEU A 280 -13.07 -27.53 17.70
N ASN A 281 -13.68 -28.30 16.80
CA ASN A 281 -13.44 -28.16 15.37
C ASN A 281 -13.82 -26.76 14.89
N LYS A 282 -12.93 -26.14 14.11
CA LYS A 282 -13.08 -24.75 13.70
C LYS A 282 -14.29 -24.48 12.81
N TYR A 283 -14.87 -25.50 12.16
CA TYR A 283 -16.06 -25.35 11.31
C TYR A 283 -17.38 -25.39 12.09
N LEU A 284 -17.32 -25.46 13.43
CA LEU A 284 -18.49 -25.48 14.31
C LEU A 284 -18.88 -24.08 14.81
N VAL A 285 -18.42 -23.04 14.13
CA VAL A 285 -18.81 -21.64 14.36
C VAL A 285 -19.55 -21.09 13.16
N GLU A 286 -20.62 -20.33 13.41
CA GLU A 286 -21.30 -19.52 12.41
C GLU A 286 -21.23 -18.05 12.83
N MET A 287 -20.69 -17.20 11.95
CA MET A 287 -20.62 -15.76 12.21
C MET A 287 -21.78 -15.05 11.53
N VAL A 288 -22.61 -14.39 12.33
CA VAL A 288 -23.79 -13.63 11.89
C VAL A 288 -23.42 -12.16 11.76
N ASN A 289 -23.48 -11.63 10.55
CA ASN A 289 -23.10 -10.25 10.25
C ASN A 289 -24.20 -9.26 10.66
N LEU A 290 -24.12 -8.78 11.89
CA LEU A 290 -25.03 -7.80 12.47
C LEU A 290 -24.58 -6.35 12.26
N ARG A 291 -23.39 -6.10 11.69
CA ARG A 291 -22.86 -4.75 11.46
C ARG A 291 -22.97 -4.32 10.00
N ASP A 292 -22.05 -4.81 9.18
CA ASP A 292 -21.87 -4.38 7.80
C ASP A 292 -23.12 -4.63 6.95
N GLN A 293 -23.82 -5.75 7.20
CA GLN A 293 -25.04 -6.13 6.49
C GLN A 293 -26.33 -5.78 7.25
N ASN A 294 -26.25 -5.12 8.40
CA ASN A 294 -27.42 -4.77 9.19
C ASN A 294 -27.32 -3.34 9.76
N THR A 295 -26.67 -3.10 10.90
CA THR A 295 -26.71 -1.78 11.54
C THR A 295 -26.13 -0.65 10.70
N TRP A 296 -25.04 -0.88 9.96
CA TRP A 296 -24.47 0.14 9.05
C TRP A 296 -25.34 0.39 7.82
N ALA A 297 -26.12 -0.61 7.38
CA ALA A 297 -27.06 -0.47 6.27
C ALA A 297 -28.37 0.21 6.70
N HIS A 298 -28.67 0.22 8.01
CA HIS A 298 -29.97 0.60 8.59
C HIS A 298 -29.82 1.62 9.73
N LEU A 299 -28.82 2.51 9.66
CA LEU A 299 -28.50 3.48 10.73
C LEU A 299 -29.70 4.34 11.16
N THR A 300 -30.58 4.66 10.22
CA THR A 300 -31.76 5.50 10.44
C THR A 300 -33.03 4.71 10.74
N GLU A 301 -32.97 3.37 10.70
CA GLU A 301 -34.12 2.47 10.87
C GLU A 301 -33.86 1.41 11.98
N PRO A 302 -33.67 1.82 13.26
CA PRO A 302 -33.28 0.91 14.34
C PRO A 302 -34.20 -0.30 14.57
N GLN A 303 -35.51 -0.11 14.39
CA GLN A 303 -36.47 -1.20 14.58
C GLN A 303 -36.36 -2.24 13.46
N ASP A 304 -36.23 -1.81 12.19
CA ASP A 304 -36.03 -2.72 11.07
C ASP A 304 -34.67 -3.43 11.16
N ALA A 305 -33.64 -2.73 11.65
CA ALA A 305 -32.34 -3.32 11.96
C ALA A 305 -32.45 -4.39 13.05
N LEU A 306 -33.28 -4.18 14.08
CA LEU A 306 -33.51 -5.15 15.15
C LEU A 306 -34.28 -6.38 14.65
N ASP A 307 -35.36 -6.18 13.89
CA ASP A 307 -36.16 -7.26 13.33
C ASP A 307 -35.35 -8.12 12.35
N LYS A 308 -34.48 -7.47 11.55
CA LYS A 308 -33.53 -8.18 10.69
C LYS A 308 -32.45 -8.90 11.50
N ALA A 309 -31.95 -8.32 12.60
CA ALA A 309 -31.00 -8.98 13.48
C ALA A 309 -31.56 -10.30 14.05
N PHE A 310 -32.84 -10.32 14.47
CA PHE A 310 -33.49 -11.56 14.93
C PHE A 310 -33.48 -12.65 13.85
N LYS A 311 -33.89 -12.32 12.62
CA LYS A 311 -33.89 -13.26 11.49
C LYS A 311 -32.48 -13.77 11.15
N LEU A 312 -31.49 -12.87 11.13
CA LEU A 312 -30.10 -13.24 10.86
C LEU A 312 -29.55 -14.17 11.95
N MET A 313 -29.86 -13.93 13.21
CA MET A 313 -29.47 -14.83 14.30
C MET A 313 -30.16 -16.18 14.19
N GLN A 314 -31.45 -16.20 13.83
CA GLN A 314 -32.19 -17.45 13.65
C GLN A 314 -31.66 -18.28 12.46
N ILE A 315 -31.28 -17.63 11.36
CA ILE A 315 -30.53 -18.25 10.26
C ILE A 315 -29.23 -18.88 10.78
N GLY A 316 -28.45 -18.12 11.54
CA GLY A 316 -27.15 -18.58 12.03
C GLY A 316 -27.25 -19.77 12.99
N ILE A 317 -28.19 -19.70 13.94
CA ILE A 317 -28.48 -20.79 14.89
C ILE A 317 -28.94 -22.05 14.15
N SER A 318 -29.85 -21.91 13.18
CA SER A 318 -30.36 -23.04 12.41
C SER A 318 -29.29 -23.66 11.51
N GLY A 319 -28.42 -22.83 10.93
CA GLY A 319 -27.28 -23.29 10.15
C GLY A 319 -26.25 -24.06 10.98
N VAL A 320 -25.81 -23.50 12.11
CA VAL A 320 -24.78 -24.15 12.94
C VAL A 320 -25.26 -25.45 13.57
N ARG A 321 -26.58 -25.62 13.76
CA ARG A 321 -27.20 -26.86 14.21
C ARG A 321 -26.85 -28.05 13.31
N MET A 322 -26.75 -27.82 12.00
CA MET A 322 -26.42 -28.85 11.00
C MET A 322 -24.91 -28.94 10.71
N ALA A 323 -24.10 -28.02 11.25
CA ALA A 323 -22.66 -28.01 11.04
C ALA A 323 -22.02 -29.27 11.62
N LYS A 324 -21.05 -29.80 10.88
CA LYS A 324 -20.30 -31.02 11.22
C LYS A 324 -18.82 -30.66 11.36
N PRO A 325 -18.04 -31.40 12.17
CA PRO A 325 -16.59 -31.26 12.17
C PRO A 325 -16.05 -31.52 10.76
N LEU A 326 -15.18 -30.65 10.25
CA LEU A 326 -14.56 -30.82 8.94
C LEU A 326 -13.04 -30.72 9.04
N ASN A 327 -12.35 -31.34 8.08
CA ASN A 327 -10.90 -31.28 7.95
C ASN A 327 -10.54 -30.31 6.83
N ASP A 328 -9.52 -29.51 7.08
CA ASP A 328 -8.92 -28.69 6.02
C ASP A 328 -8.31 -29.57 4.94
N ASN A 329 -8.43 -29.11 3.70
CA ASN A 329 -7.63 -29.61 2.61
C ASN A 329 -6.50 -28.63 2.37
N THR A 330 -5.30 -29.18 2.20
CA THR A 330 -4.11 -28.39 1.95
C THR A 330 -3.44 -28.81 0.66
N LEU A 331 -2.78 -27.84 0.02
CA LEU A 331 -1.90 -28.08 -1.12
C LEU A 331 -0.49 -27.64 -0.75
N PRO A 332 0.56 -28.33 -1.26
CA PRO A 332 1.92 -27.85 -1.08
C PRO A 332 2.06 -26.47 -1.71
N MET A 333 2.67 -25.54 -0.98
CA MET A 333 2.96 -24.20 -1.49
C MET A 333 4.31 -24.21 -2.21
N SER A 334 4.37 -23.65 -3.42
CA SER A 334 5.63 -23.37 -4.09
C SER A 334 6.45 -22.37 -3.28
N GLN A 335 7.66 -22.77 -2.92
CA GLN A 335 8.59 -21.98 -2.12
C GLN A 335 9.51 -21.10 -2.97
N ASN A 336 9.18 -20.91 -4.25
CA ASN A 336 9.94 -20.04 -5.16
C ASN A 336 9.26 -18.66 -5.30
N ALA A 337 10.03 -17.65 -5.67
CA ALA A 337 9.53 -16.31 -5.98
C ALA A 337 9.84 -15.92 -7.43
N LEU A 338 8.95 -15.15 -8.05
CA LEU A 338 9.17 -14.46 -9.31
C LEU A 338 9.33 -12.96 -9.05
N VAL A 339 10.42 -12.36 -9.53
CA VAL A 339 10.64 -10.92 -9.54
C VAL A 339 10.70 -10.44 -10.99
N VAL A 340 9.85 -9.47 -11.34
CA VAL A 340 9.73 -8.92 -12.69
C VAL A 340 10.34 -7.52 -12.73
N GLY A 341 11.46 -7.38 -13.43
CA GLY A 341 12.24 -6.14 -13.55
C GLY A 341 13.58 -6.20 -12.82
N GLY A 342 14.67 -6.04 -13.56
CA GLY A 342 16.07 -6.11 -13.11
C GLY A 342 16.68 -4.76 -12.72
N GLY A 343 15.87 -3.78 -12.32
CA GLY A 343 16.34 -2.52 -11.75
C GLY A 343 16.82 -2.68 -10.30
N VAL A 344 17.27 -1.57 -9.68
CA VAL A 344 17.71 -1.57 -8.26
C VAL A 344 16.68 -2.19 -7.31
N THR A 345 15.40 -1.93 -7.53
CA THR A 345 14.30 -2.49 -6.74
C THR A 345 14.22 -4.00 -6.85
N GLY A 346 14.17 -4.54 -8.07
CA GLY A 346 14.01 -5.97 -8.29
C GLY A 346 15.25 -6.77 -7.90
N MET A 347 16.44 -6.26 -8.19
CA MET A 347 17.69 -6.89 -7.72
C MET A 347 17.76 -6.93 -6.19
N THR A 348 17.40 -5.83 -5.50
CA THR A 348 17.37 -5.79 -4.03
C THR A 348 16.36 -6.79 -3.46
N ALA A 349 15.14 -6.84 -4.01
CA ALA A 349 14.12 -7.79 -3.56
C ALA A 349 14.53 -9.25 -3.80
N ALA A 350 15.12 -9.53 -4.97
CA ALA A 350 15.61 -10.86 -5.32
C ALA A 350 16.74 -11.32 -4.40
N LEU A 351 17.75 -10.48 -4.16
CA LEU A 351 18.82 -10.77 -3.20
C LEU A 351 18.25 -11.04 -1.81
N LYS A 352 17.34 -10.17 -1.34
CA LYS A 352 16.85 -10.30 0.03
C LYS A 352 16.04 -11.58 0.26
N LEU A 353 15.29 -12.03 -0.73
CA LEU A 353 14.62 -13.33 -0.69
C LEU A 353 15.63 -14.49 -0.77
N ALA A 354 16.61 -14.38 -1.66
CA ALA A 354 17.61 -15.41 -1.90
C ALA A 354 18.55 -15.62 -0.69
N ASP A 355 18.94 -14.55 0.00
CA ASP A 355 19.69 -14.56 1.26
C ASP A 355 18.95 -15.33 2.37
N GLN A 356 17.63 -15.44 2.25
CA GLN A 356 16.75 -16.16 3.18
C GLN A 356 16.43 -17.59 2.70
N GLY A 357 17.12 -18.08 1.67
CA GLY A 357 16.98 -19.43 1.14
C GLY A 357 15.84 -19.62 0.15
N ILE A 358 15.17 -18.54 -0.29
CA ILE A 358 14.07 -18.62 -1.26
C ILE A 358 14.65 -18.58 -2.68
N LYS A 359 14.40 -19.63 -3.47
CA LYS A 359 14.77 -19.64 -4.88
C LYS A 359 13.98 -18.57 -5.62
N THR A 360 14.68 -17.65 -6.27
CA THR A 360 14.10 -16.47 -6.89
C THR A 360 14.45 -16.39 -8.37
N TYR A 361 13.44 -16.28 -9.22
CA TYR A 361 13.60 -16.01 -10.65
C TYR A 361 13.53 -14.50 -10.88
N LEU A 362 14.59 -13.90 -11.41
CA LEU A 362 14.65 -12.47 -11.75
C LEU A 362 14.56 -12.30 -13.27
N VAL A 363 13.40 -11.83 -13.74
CA VAL A 363 13.12 -11.65 -15.17
C VAL A 363 13.36 -10.19 -15.56
N GLU A 364 14.21 -9.98 -16.58
CA GLU A 364 14.50 -8.67 -17.15
C GLU A 364 14.32 -8.69 -18.67
N ARG A 365 13.54 -7.73 -19.20
CA ARG A 365 13.28 -7.58 -20.64
C ARG A 365 14.52 -7.10 -21.40
N ALA A 366 15.30 -6.22 -20.80
CA ALA A 366 16.50 -5.64 -21.36
C ALA A 366 17.63 -6.69 -21.42
N PRO A 367 18.67 -6.45 -22.25
CA PRO A 367 19.85 -7.30 -22.28
C PRO A 367 20.74 -7.17 -21.03
N SER A 368 20.49 -6.19 -20.17
CA SER A 368 21.32 -5.90 -19.00
C SER A 368 20.46 -5.43 -17.83
N LEU A 369 20.87 -5.81 -16.62
CA LEU A 369 20.31 -5.33 -15.36
C LEU A 369 20.71 -3.88 -15.05
N GLY A 370 20.03 -3.23 -14.11
CA GLY A 370 20.35 -1.92 -13.55
C GLY A 370 19.23 -0.88 -13.71
N GLY A 371 18.42 -1.00 -14.77
CA GLY A 371 17.30 -0.09 -15.04
C GLY A 371 17.71 1.39 -15.10
N LEU A 372 16.78 2.29 -14.76
CA LEU A 372 16.96 3.74 -14.80
C LEU A 372 18.09 4.25 -13.88
N ALA A 373 18.44 3.50 -12.83
CA ALA A 373 19.50 3.90 -11.90
C ALA A 373 20.87 4.03 -12.58
N ARG A 374 21.09 3.38 -13.73
CA ARG A 374 22.30 3.57 -14.55
C ARG A 374 22.46 4.99 -15.11
N SER A 375 21.36 5.72 -15.25
CA SER A 375 21.34 7.10 -15.76
C SER A 375 21.45 8.14 -14.65
N ILE A 376 21.68 7.72 -13.40
CA ILE A 376 21.84 8.61 -12.26
C ILE A 376 23.29 8.51 -11.80
N ALA A 377 23.99 9.64 -11.73
CA ALA A 377 25.40 9.65 -11.34
C ALA A 377 25.56 9.56 -9.81
N LYS A 378 24.90 10.49 -9.11
CA LYS A 378 25.00 10.66 -7.65
C LYS A 378 23.64 10.82 -6.98
N THR A 379 23.54 10.41 -5.72
CA THR A 379 22.42 10.73 -4.82
C THR A 379 22.48 12.21 -4.40
N ILE A 380 21.45 12.72 -3.69
CA ILE A 380 21.50 14.11 -3.19
C ILE A 380 22.53 14.27 -2.07
N GLU A 381 22.79 13.19 -1.33
CA GLU A 381 23.82 13.06 -0.30
C GLU A 381 25.24 13.02 -0.89
N GLY A 382 25.37 12.85 -2.21
CA GLY A 382 26.64 12.87 -2.94
C GLY A 382 27.27 11.49 -3.19
N GLU A 383 26.60 10.40 -2.80
CA GLU A 383 27.10 9.04 -3.03
C GLU A 383 26.97 8.64 -4.50
N ALA A 384 27.98 7.96 -5.03
CA ALA A 384 27.97 7.46 -6.40
C ALA A 384 27.01 6.27 -6.55
N VAL A 385 26.12 6.33 -7.55
CA VAL A 385 25.09 5.31 -7.79
C VAL A 385 25.64 4.13 -8.59
N SER A 386 26.56 4.38 -9.53
CA SER A 386 27.13 3.32 -10.38
C SER A 386 27.78 2.17 -9.60
N PRO A 387 28.63 2.41 -8.58
CA PRO A 387 29.18 1.33 -7.75
C PRO A 387 28.11 0.50 -7.02
N PHE A 388 27.05 1.15 -6.52
CA PHE A 388 25.92 0.47 -5.88
C PHE A 388 25.17 -0.44 -6.86
N VAL A 389 24.87 0.07 -8.06
CA VAL A 389 24.21 -0.73 -9.12
C VAL A 389 25.09 -1.91 -9.53
N GLN A 390 26.40 -1.69 -9.72
CA GLN A 390 27.32 -2.77 -10.10
C GLN A 390 27.43 -3.83 -9.00
N HIS A 391 27.50 -3.43 -7.73
CA HIS A 391 27.50 -4.35 -6.60
C HIS A 391 26.24 -5.23 -6.58
N LEU A 392 25.05 -4.65 -6.78
CA LEU A 392 23.80 -5.42 -6.87
C LEU A 392 23.83 -6.43 -8.02
N ILE A 393 24.33 -6.02 -9.20
CA ILE A 393 24.45 -6.89 -10.38
C ILE A 393 25.36 -8.07 -10.08
N ASP A 394 26.56 -7.81 -9.55
CA ASP A 394 27.53 -8.86 -9.24
C ASP A 394 26.97 -9.83 -8.19
N ALA A 395 26.27 -9.30 -7.18
CA ALA A 395 25.63 -10.10 -6.15
C ALA A 395 24.53 -11.01 -6.73
N VAL A 396 23.58 -10.50 -7.52
CA VAL A 396 22.49 -11.34 -8.08
C VAL A 396 23.01 -12.38 -9.07
N MET A 397 24.05 -12.05 -9.82
CA MET A 397 24.64 -12.97 -10.79
C MET A 397 25.44 -14.08 -10.12
N ALA A 398 26.00 -13.83 -8.93
CA ALA A 398 26.78 -14.80 -8.17
C ALA A 398 25.94 -15.64 -7.18
N HIS A 399 24.73 -15.19 -6.82
CA HIS A 399 23.92 -15.83 -5.80
C HIS A 399 23.25 -17.13 -6.30
N GLU A 400 23.51 -18.26 -5.62
CA GLU A 400 23.04 -19.61 -6.05
C GLU A 400 21.51 -19.76 -6.13
N ASN A 401 20.78 -19.07 -5.24
CA ASN A 401 19.32 -19.06 -5.23
C ASN A 401 18.69 -18.04 -6.19
N VAL A 402 19.46 -17.24 -6.92
CA VAL A 402 18.92 -16.28 -7.90
C VAL A 402 19.17 -16.79 -9.32
N GLN A 403 18.09 -16.99 -10.07
CA GLN A 403 18.17 -17.28 -11.50
C GLN A 403 17.84 -16.01 -12.28
N VAL A 404 18.86 -15.37 -12.83
CA VAL A 404 18.72 -14.16 -13.66
C VAL A 404 18.38 -14.55 -15.11
N MET A 405 17.34 -13.92 -15.66
CA MET A 405 16.85 -14.14 -17.01
C MET A 405 16.70 -12.80 -17.73
N THR A 406 17.77 -12.36 -18.41
CA THR A 406 17.74 -11.17 -19.29
C THR A 406 17.12 -11.49 -20.65
N ARG A 407 16.73 -10.47 -21.43
CA ARG A 407 16.04 -10.65 -22.72
C ARG A 407 14.84 -11.59 -22.57
N SER A 408 14.07 -11.40 -21.51
CA SER A 408 13.00 -12.31 -21.13
C SER A 408 11.72 -11.55 -20.86
N ILE A 409 10.61 -12.06 -21.40
CA ILE A 409 9.27 -11.49 -21.23
C ILE A 409 8.31 -12.57 -20.73
N ILE A 410 7.33 -12.15 -19.95
CA ILE A 410 6.25 -13.01 -19.49
C ILE A 410 5.17 -13.03 -20.59
N VAL A 411 4.62 -14.20 -20.88
CA VAL A 411 3.66 -14.39 -21.97
C VAL A 411 2.36 -15.05 -21.55
N ASP A 412 2.36 -15.79 -20.44
CA ASP A 412 1.16 -16.37 -19.84
C ASP A 412 1.33 -16.54 -18.34
N HIS A 413 0.21 -16.66 -17.64
CA HIS A 413 0.15 -16.94 -16.21
C HIS A 413 -1.12 -17.70 -15.88
N ASP A 414 -1.00 -18.65 -14.95
CA ASP A 414 -2.11 -19.44 -14.43
C ASP A 414 -1.83 -19.85 -12.98
N GLY A 415 -2.83 -20.41 -12.32
CA GLY A 415 -2.75 -20.93 -10.96
C GLY A 415 -3.32 -20.00 -9.91
N MET A 416 -2.91 -20.20 -8.66
CA MET A 416 -3.48 -19.52 -7.51
C MET A 416 -2.38 -19.04 -6.55
N PRO A 417 -2.68 -18.12 -5.60
CA PRO A 417 -1.70 -17.64 -4.63
C PRO A 417 -0.99 -18.79 -3.91
N GLY A 418 0.34 -18.89 -4.08
CA GLY A 418 1.17 -19.97 -3.56
C GLY A 418 1.46 -21.12 -4.55
N LEU A 419 0.74 -21.21 -5.66
CA LEU A 419 0.85 -22.24 -6.71
C LEU A 419 0.63 -21.61 -8.08
N PHE A 420 1.45 -20.63 -8.42
CA PHE A 420 1.43 -19.99 -9.71
C PHE A 420 2.31 -20.73 -10.72
N LYS A 421 1.87 -20.70 -11.98
CA LYS A 421 2.63 -21.09 -13.16
C LYS A 421 2.76 -19.88 -14.06
N THR A 422 3.98 -19.55 -14.49
CA THR A 422 4.22 -18.42 -15.39
C THR A 422 5.07 -18.85 -16.56
N GLY A 423 4.56 -18.63 -17.77
CA GLY A 423 5.27 -18.81 -19.03
C GLY A 423 6.16 -17.61 -19.33
N ILE A 424 7.42 -17.89 -19.65
CA ILE A 424 8.46 -16.91 -19.97
C ILE A 424 9.05 -17.27 -21.34
N GLN A 425 9.14 -16.30 -22.23
CA GLN A 425 9.98 -16.40 -23.42
C GLN A 425 11.33 -15.76 -23.14
N THR A 426 12.42 -16.53 -23.30
CA THR A 426 13.76 -16.11 -22.87
C THR A 426 14.82 -16.24 -23.97
N GLY A 427 15.77 -15.29 -23.95
CA GLY A 427 16.95 -15.28 -24.80
C GLY A 427 16.67 -14.83 -26.23
N LEU A 428 17.71 -14.81 -27.07
CA LEU A 428 17.61 -14.30 -28.45
C LEU A 428 16.64 -15.06 -29.36
N ARG A 429 16.36 -16.33 -29.04
CA ARG A 429 15.43 -17.17 -29.80
C ARG A 429 14.01 -17.21 -29.19
N MET A 430 13.77 -16.48 -28.10
CA MET A 430 12.48 -16.44 -27.40
C MET A 430 11.96 -17.83 -27.05
N ASN A 431 12.83 -18.69 -26.51
CA ASN A 431 12.45 -20.04 -26.13
C ASN A 431 11.43 -19.98 -24.99
N TYR A 432 10.34 -20.73 -25.11
CA TYR A 432 9.35 -20.85 -24.06
C TYR A 432 9.85 -21.72 -22.91
N MET A 433 9.65 -21.27 -21.69
CA MET A 433 9.76 -22.08 -20.49
C MET A 433 8.68 -21.68 -19.48
N GLN A 434 8.22 -22.65 -18.69
CA GLN A 434 7.26 -22.42 -17.62
C GLN A 434 7.96 -22.60 -16.27
N ILE A 435 7.67 -21.70 -15.33
CA ILE A 435 8.18 -21.76 -13.96
C ILE A 435 7.04 -21.84 -12.96
N ASP A 436 7.27 -22.57 -11.86
CA ASP A 436 6.37 -22.61 -10.70
C ASP A 436 6.90 -21.68 -9.61
N HIS A 437 6.03 -20.82 -9.06
CA HIS A 437 6.35 -19.91 -7.95
C HIS A 437 5.14 -19.68 -7.04
N GLY A 438 5.39 -19.23 -5.81
CA GLY A 438 4.34 -18.95 -4.84
C GLY A 438 3.90 -17.49 -4.81
N VAL A 439 4.79 -16.59 -5.23
CA VAL A 439 4.62 -15.13 -5.17
C VAL A 439 5.29 -14.43 -6.36
N THR A 440 4.70 -13.32 -6.78
CA THR A 440 5.21 -12.43 -7.83
C THR A 440 5.46 -11.03 -7.26
N ILE A 441 6.63 -10.46 -7.54
CA ILE A 441 6.98 -9.06 -7.22
C ILE A 441 7.14 -8.27 -8.52
N LEU A 442 6.34 -7.24 -8.69
CA LEU A 442 6.40 -6.31 -9.82
C LEU A 442 7.33 -5.14 -9.48
N ALA A 443 8.48 -5.12 -10.15
CA ALA A 443 9.55 -4.12 -10.01
C ALA A 443 10.03 -3.63 -11.39
N THR A 444 9.10 -3.57 -12.36
CA THR A 444 9.36 -3.20 -13.77
C THR A 444 9.87 -1.78 -13.96
N GLY A 445 9.66 -0.92 -12.96
CA GLY A 445 10.05 0.48 -12.96
C GLY A 445 9.11 1.37 -13.76
N ALA A 446 9.49 2.64 -13.85
CA ALA A 446 8.83 3.67 -14.65
C ALA A 446 9.83 4.25 -15.66
N LEU A 447 9.31 4.94 -16.68
CA LEU A 447 10.09 5.59 -17.72
C LEU A 447 10.37 7.06 -17.35
N ALA A 448 11.54 7.56 -17.74
CA ALA A 448 11.82 8.99 -17.67
C ALA A 448 10.91 9.74 -18.64
N ASN A 449 10.13 10.69 -18.14
CA ASN A 449 9.24 11.48 -18.99
C ASN A 449 10.05 12.44 -19.86
N ARG A 450 9.68 12.55 -21.15
CA ARG A 450 10.29 13.46 -22.12
C ARG A 450 9.19 14.14 -22.95
N PRO A 451 8.46 15.11 -22.37
CA PRO A 451 7.40 15.81 -23.08
C PRO A 451 7.98 16.73 -24.17
N ASP A 452 7.20 16.96 -25.23
CA ASP A 452 7.51 17.94 -26.28
C ASP A 452 7.16 19.36 -25.79
N GLU A 453 7.93 19.84 -24.80
CA GLU A 453 7.79 21.15 -24.18
C GLU A 453 9.12 21.90 -24.19
N TYR A 454 9.05 23.24 -24.25
CA TYR A 454 10.20 24.14 -24.10
C TYR A 454 11.37 23.91 -25.07
N GLY A 455 11.13 23.25 -26.21
CA GLY A 455 12.18 22.94 -27.19
C GLY A 455 13.02 21.70 -26.84
N LEU A 456 12.58 20.85 -25.91
CA LEU A 456 13.29 19.61 -25.57
C LEU A 456 13.50 18.73 -26.82
N GLY A 457 14.75 18.39 -27.12
CA GLY A 457 15.11 17.56 -28.28
C GLY A 457 15.15 18.31 -29.62
N SER A 458 14.65 19.54 -29.70
CA SER A 458 14.75 20.40 -30.88
C SER A 458 15.81 21.50 -30.74
N GLN A 459 16.02 22.04 -29.52
CA GLN A 459 17.08 23.02 -29.21
C GLN A 459 18.23 22.33 -28.45
N GLY A 460 19.47 22.56 -28.90
CA GLY A 460 20.65 21.85 -28.38
C GLY A 460 21.08 22.22 -26.95
N ASN A 461 20.59 23.35 -26.43
CA ASN A 461 20.83 23.86 -25.08
C ASN A 461 19.68 23.55 -24.09
N VAL A 462 18.64 22.85 -24.53
CA VAL A 462 17.54 22.40 -23.68
C VAL A 462 17.69 20.90 -23.41
N MET A 463 17.74 20.52 -22.14
CA MET A 463 17.95 19.13 -21.72
C MET A 463 17.17 18.78 -20.46
N THR A 464 17.05 17.50 -20.13
CA THR A 464 16.46 17.01 -18.89
C THR A 464 17.45 17.07 -17.72
N GLN A 465 16.95 16.99 -16.48
CA GLN A 465 17.81 16.88 -15.30
C GLN A 465 18.72 15.64 -15.30
N LEU A 466 18.32 14.54 -15.95
CA LEU A 466 19.16 13.34 -16.09
C LEU A 466 20.32 13.56 -17.07
N GLU A 467 20.08 14.29 -18.16
CA GLU A 467 21.13 14.68 -19.10
C GLU A 467 22.10 15.67 -18.46
N LEU A 468 21.60 16.63 -17.68
CA LEU A 468 22.45 17.53 -16.88
C LEU A 468 23.26 16.75 -15.83
N ASP A 469 22.67 15.74 -15.18
CA ASP A 469 23.35 14.87 -14.21
C ASP A 469 24.56 14.16 -14.84
N SER A 470 24.41 13.73 -16.09
CA SER A 470 25.46 13.09 -16.90
C SER A 470 26.51 14.11 -17.35
N LEU A 471 26.08 15.28 -17.85
CA LEU A 471 26.98 16.35 -18.29
C LEU A 471 27.92 16.81 -17.16
N LEU A 472 27.41 16.88 -15.93
CA LEU A 472 28.18 17.24 -14.74
C LEU A 472 29.32 16.25 -14.42
N GLU A 473 29.27 15.02 -14.92
CA GLU A 473 30.36 14.03 -14.76
C GLU A 473 31.26 13.94 -16.00
N GLU A 474 30.73 14.28 -17.19
CA GLU A 474 31.42 14.08 -18.46
C GLU A 474 32.23 15.29 -18.94
N ASP A 475 31.78 16.52 -18.65
CA ASP A 475 32.37 17.75 -19.22
C ASP A 475 32.42 18.91 -18.21
N GLU A 476 33.33 18.80 -17.25
CA GLU A 476 33.55 19.83 -16.22
C GLU A 476 33.96 21.19 -16.81
N GLU A 477 34.71 21.19 -17.92
CA GLU A 477 35.17 22.43 -18.57
C GLU A 477 34.02 23.21 -19.19
N LYS A 478 33.05 22.52 -19.80
CA LYS A 478 31.83 23.18 -20.26
C LYS A 478 31.07 23.81 -19.09
N ILE A 479 30.95 23.15 -17.94
CA ILE A 479 30.29 23.71 -16.74
C ILE A 479 31.03 24.96 -16.23
N LYS A 480 32.37 24.96 -16.22
CA LYS A 480 33.18 26.14 -15.85
C LYS A 480 32.99 27.31 -16.81
N SER A 481 32.69 27.03 -18.08
CA SER A 481 32.44 28.07 -19.08
C SER A 481 31.01 28.65 -19.04
N MET A 482 30.07 27.99 -18.38
CA MET A 482 28.69 28.47 -18.26
C MET A 482 28.62 29.67 -17.30
N GLU A 483 27.81 30.66 -17.67
CA GLU A 483 27.49 31.82 -16.85
C GLU A 483 26.13 31.65 -16.17
N GLN A 484 25.14 31.11 -16.88
CA GLN A 484 23.75 31.03 -16.41
C GLN A 484 23.05 29.72 -16.79
N VAL A 485 22.37 29.12 -15.81
CA VAL A 485 21.54 27.92 -16.00
C VAL A 485 20.15 28.17 -15.44
N VAL A 486 19.13 27.82 -16.23
CA VAL A 486 17.72 27.88 -15.81
C VAL A 486 17.17 26.47 -15.67
N MET A 487 16.56 26.17 -14.53
CA MET A 487 15.89 24.90 -14.27
C MET A 487 14.39 25.11 -14.19
N ILE A 488 13.61 24.40 -15.00
CA ILE A 488 12.14 24.52 -15.03
C ILE A 488 11.52 23.33 -14.33
N GLN A 489 10.76 23.56 -13.26
CA GLN A 489 10.09 22.51 -12.50
C GLN A 489 8.77 22.07 -13.12
N CYS A 490 8.30 20.88 -12.73
CA CYS A 490 6.99 20.34 -13.08
C CYS A 490 6.77 20.12 -14.59
N VAL A 491 7.83 19.94 -15.38
CA VAL A 491 7.71 19.72 -16.82
C VAL A 491 7.13 18.33 -17.08
N GLY A 492 5.92 18.27 -17.64
CA GLY A 492 5.14 17.04 -17.80
C GLY A 492 4.65 16.41 -16.47
N SER A 493 4.47 17.18 -15.41
CA SER A 493 3.89 16.72 -14.12
C SER A 493 3.09 17.82 -13.45
N ARG A 494 2.03 17.47 -12.72
CA ARG A 494 1.04 18.43 -12.20
C ARG A 494 0.45 19.30 -13.32
N GLU A 495 0.23 18.67 -14.47
CA GLU A 495 -0.36 19.23 -15.68
C GLU A 495 -1.67 18.49 -15.99
N PRO A 496 -2.61 19.03 -16.80
CA PRO A 496 -3.89 18.36 -17.06
C PRO A 496 -3.76 16.92 -17.57
N GLY A 497 -2.73 16.62 -18.39
CA GLY A 497 -2.46 15.26 -18.89
C GLY A 497 -1.69 14.35 -17.93
N ASN A 498 -1.09 14.90 -16.87
CA ASN A 498 -0.44 14.15 -15.79
C ASN A 498 -0.58 14.95 -14.49
N PRO A 499 -1.73 14.86 -13.81
CA PRO A 499 -2.06 15.75 -12.69
C PRO A 499 -1.24 15.45 -11.43
N ASN A 500 -0.57 14.31 -11.37
CA ASN A 500 0.20 13.88 -10.22
C ASN A 500 1.59 14.56 -10.14
N CYS A 501 2.12 14.63 -8.92
CA CYS A 501 3.49 15.04 -8.67
C CYS A 501 4.44 13.86 -8.89
N SER A 502 5.53 14.09 -9.62
CA SER A 502 6.54 13.06 -9.86
C SER A 502 7.53 12.84 -8.72
N ARG A 503 7.38 13.55 -7.59
CA ARG A 503 8.11 13.37 -6.31
C ARG A 503 9.64 13.64 -6.35
N ILE A 504 10.32 13.35 -7.45
CA ILE A 504 11.79 13.36 -7.60
C ILE A 504 12.36 14.68 -8.15
N CYS A 505 11.55 15.45 -8.88
CA CYS A 505 12.02 16.54 -9.75
C CYS A 505 12.68 17.68 -8.96
N CYS A 506 12.07 18.10 -7.85
CA CYS A 506 12.62 19.16 -7.00
C CYS A 506 13.95 18.75 -6.37
N GLN A 507 14.05 17.50 -5.89
CA GLN A 507 15.29 16.97 -5.34
C GLN A 507 16.40 16.94 -6.41
N ALA A 508 16.10 16.43 -7.61
CA ALA A 508 17.08 16.37 -8.70
C ALA A 508 17.62 17.76 -9.06
N ALA A 509 16.75 18.78 -9.09
CA ALA A 509 17.15 20.15 -9.31
C ALA A 509 18.05 20.69 -8.19
N MET A 510 17.72 20.44 -6.90
CA MET A 510 18.56 20.89 -5.79
C MET A 510 19.94 20.21 -5.84
N LYS A 511 19.96 18.89 -6.07
CA LYS A 511 21.20 18.12 -6.25
C LYS A 511 22.08 18.72 -7.34
N ASN A 512 21.53 18.94 -8.54
CA ASN A 512 22.29 19.42 -9.68
C ASN A 512 22.70 20.89 -9.53
N ALA A 513 21.85 21.74 -8.91
CA ALA A 513 22.19 23.13 -8.62
C ALA A 513 23.38 23.24 -7.64
N LEU A 514 23.40 22.41 -6.59
CA LEU A 514 24.52 22.36 -5.64
C LEU A 514 25.80 21.85 -6.29
N ARG A 515 25.71 20.87 -7.19
CA ARG A 515 26.85 20.35 -7.96
C ARG A 515 27.40 21.37 -8.96
N LEU A 516 26.52 22.09 -9.67
CA LEU A 516 26.94 23.22 -10.52
C LEU A 516 27.72 24.25 -9.72
N LYS A 517 27.18 24.65 -8.55
CA LYS A 517 27.84 25.61 -7.64
C LYS A 517 29.15 25.10 -7.06
N ALA A 518 29.31 23.79 -6.91
CA ALA A 518 30.56 23.21 -6.44
C ALA A 518 31.67 23.26 -7.52
N ILE A 519 31.31 23.09 -8.80
CA ILE A 519 32.26 23.15 -9.93
C ILE A 519 32.55 24.61 -10.32
N ASN A 520 31.52 25.43 -10.43
CA ASN A 520 31.59 26.84 -10.80
C ASN A 520 30.81 27.68 -9.76
N PRO A 521 31.48 28.24 -8.73
CA PRO A 521 30.81 29.03 -7.69
C PRO A 521 30.08 30.27 -8.20
N GLU A 522 30.58 30.89 -9.28
CA GLU A 522 30.06 32.15 -9.83
C GLU A 522 28.83 31.97 -10.72
N ILE A 523 28.57 30.74 -11.21
CA ILE A 523 27.45 30.43 -12.10
C ILE A 523 26.11 30.89 -11.49
N GLN A 524 25.26 31.54 -12.28
CA GLN A 524 23.93 31.93 -11.84
C GLN A 524 22.94 30.80 -12.13
N VAL A 525 22.36 30.23 -11.08
CA VAL A 525 21.35 29.17 -11.22
C VAL A 525 19.99 29.74 -10.85
N PHE A 526 19.03 29.62 -11.77
CA PHE A 526 17.65 30.01 -11.58
C PHE A 526 16.77 28.76 -11.58
N VAL A 527 15.87 28.64 -10.60
CA VAL A 527 14.92 27.53 -10.49
C VAL A 527 13.52 28.10 -10.58
N LEU A 528 12.84 27.83 -11.70
CA LEU A 528 11.46 28.25 -11.95
C LEU A 528 10.50 27.20 -11.39
N TYR A 529 9.64 27.56 -10.43
CA TYR A 529 8.85 26.59 -9.67
C TYR A 529 7.41 27.04 -9.36
N ARG A 530 6.53 26.09 -8.99
CA ARG A 530 5.20 26.38 -8.42
C ARG A 530 5.18 26.22 -6.91
N ASP A 531 5.64 25.04 -6.47
CA ASP A 531 5.97 24.71 -5.08
C ASP A 531 7.30 23.95 -5.09
N ILE A 532 8.22 24.28 -4.20
CA ILE A 532 9.33 23.38 -3.93
C ILE A 532 8.77 22.16 -3.20
N ARG A 533 9.29 20.95 -3.44
CA ARG A 533 8.82 19.73 -2.76
C ARG A 533 9.95 18.92 -2.17
N THR A 534 10.87 19.60 -1.50
CA THR A 534 11.87 18.98 -0.61
C THR A 534 11.21 18.62 0.72
N TYR A 535 10.90 17.34 0.91
CA TYR A 535 10.27 16.81 2.12
C TYR A 535 11.30 16.15 3.04
N GLY A 536 10.96 15.97 4.32
CA GLY A 536 11.89 15.43 5.31
C GLY A 536 13.14 16.30 5.44
N PHE A 537 14.30 15.64 5.49
CA PHE A 537 15.61 16.28 5.57
C PHE A 537 16.08 16.88 4.24
N MET A 538 15.36 16.66 3.13
CA MET A 538 15.72 17.32 1.86
C MET A 538 15.60 18.84 1.91
N GLU A 539 14.88 19.36 2.91
CA GLU A 539 14.76 20.80 3.15
C GLU A 539 16.11 21.48 3.43
N ASP A 540 17.08 20.77 4.01
CA ASP A 540 18.40 21.33 4.27
C ASP A 540 19.16 21.62 2.97
N TYR A 541 19.03 20.77 1.95
CA TYR A 541 19.62 21.03 0.63
C TYR A 541 18.96 22.20 -0.09
N TYR A 542 17.64 22.41 0.11
CA TYR A 542 16.96 23.59 -0.40
C TYR A 542 17.50 24.86 0.27
N ARG A 543 17.68 24.85 1.60
CA ARG A 543 18.31 25.94 2.33
C ARG A 543 19.74 26.19 1.84
N GLU A 544 20.54 25.14 1.73
CA GLU A 544 21.93 25.24 1.26
C GLU A 544 22.01 25.84 -0.15
N ALA A 545 21.12 25.43 -1.06
CA ALA A 545 21.06 25.98 -2.41
C ALA A 545 20.78 27.50 -2.38
N ARG A 546 19.83 27.93 -1.54
CA ARG A 546 19.53 29.36 -1.34
C ARG A 546 20.71 30.13 -0.76
N ASP A 547 21.38 29.55 0.24
CA ASP A 547 22.54 30.17 0.89
C ASP A 547 23.73 30.32 -0.08
N LYS A 548 23.86 29.40 -1.06
CA LYS A 548 24.83 29.47 -2.17
C LYS A 548 24.37 30.38 -3.34
N GLY A 549 23.28 31.12 -3.16
CA GLY A 549 22.82 32.11 -4.13
C GLY A 549 22.05 31.54 -5.33
N VAL A 550 21.52 30.32 -5.23
CA VAL A 550 20.54 29.82 -6.22
C VAL A 550 19.25 30.65 -6.10
N LYS A 551 18.77 31.16 -7.23
CA LYS A 551 17.59 32.03 -7.32
C LYS A 551 16.35 31.21 -7.60
N PHE A 552 15.26 31.45 -6.87
CA PHE A 552 14.01 30.71 -7.00
C PHE A 552 12.92 31.67 -7.46
N ILE A 553 12.35 31.42 -8.64
CA ILE A 553 11.36 32.30 -9.25
C ILE A 553 10.06 31.51 -9.41
N ARG A 554 8.98 32.02 -8.83
CA ARG A 554 7.70 31.33 -8.84
C ARG A 554 6.94 31.62 -10.15
N PHE A 555 6.27 30.62 -10.68
CA PHE A 555 5.29 30.75 -11.76
C PHE A 555 3.98 30.02 -11.40
N ASN A 556 2.93 30.21 -12.20
CA ASN A 556 1.67 29.46 -12.08
C ASN A 556 1.24 28.90 -13.45
N LEU A 557 0.14 28.13 -13.50
CA LEU A 557 -0.30 27.51 -14.77
C LEU A 557 -0.80 28.51 -15.81
N ASP A 558 -1.32 29.67 -15.37
CA ASP A 558 -1.81 30.73 -16.26
C ASP A 558 -0.65 31.53 -16.88
N ASN A 559 0.47 31.66 -16.15
CA ASN A 559 1.68 32.38 -16.55
C ASN A 559 2.88 31.42 -16.56
N LYS A 560 2.83 30.40 -17.42
CA LYS A 560 3.98 29.51 -17.63
C LYS A 560 5.17 30.25 -18.23
N PRO A 561 6.42 29.85 -17.92
CA PRO A 561 7.57 30.37 -18.62
C PRO A 561 7.51 30.02 -20.12
N THR A 562 8.27 30.73 -20.93
CA THR A 562 8.46 30.38 -22.36
C THR A 562 9.94 30.34 -22.67
N VAL A 563 10.33 29.44 -23.59
CA VAL A 563 11.73 29.25 -23.98
C VAL A 563 11.84 29.48 -25.49
N ARG A 564 12.78 30.34 -25.88
CA ARG A 564 13.09 30.64 -27.28
C ARG A 564 14.60 30.69 -27.48
N GLU A 565 15.05 30.48 -28.71
CA GLU A 565 16.46 30.57 -29.06
C GLU A 565 16.76 31.96 -29.66
N GLU A 566 17.75 32.66 -29.11
CA GLU A 566 18.26 33.94 -29.63
C GLU A 566 19.78 33.92 -29.60
N GLU A 567 20.43 34.25 -30.73
CA GLU A 567 21.89 34.32 -30.86
C GLU A 567 22.65 33.07 -30.39
N GLY A 568 22.02 31.88 -30.46
CA GLY A 568 22.60 30.60 -30.02
C GLY A 568 22.52 30.32 -28.51
N LYS A 569 21.85 31.20 -27.74
CA LYS A 569 21.49 30.99 -26.33
C LYS A 569 19.99 30.76 -26.18
N ALA A 570 19.60 30.11 -25.08
CA ALA A 570 18.19 29.93 -24.75
C ALA A 570 17.74 31.12 -23.90
N VAL A 571 16.72 31.83 -24.32
CA VAL A 571 16.11 32.92 -23.56
C VAL A 571 14.84 32.40 -22.91
N VAL A 572 14.80 32.43 -21.59
CA VAL A 572 13.65 32.02 -20.78
C VAL A 572 12.91 33.26 -20.29
N ARG A 573 11.68 33.46 -20.77
CA ARG A 573 10.78 34.51 -20.27
C ARG A 573 9.91 33.98 -19.14
N VAL A 574 9.83 34.68 -18.02
CA VAL A 574 8.97 34.34 -16.88
C VAL A 574 8.42 35.60 -16.21
N HIS A 575 7.18 35.54 -15.74
CA HIS A 575 6.59 36.61 -14.93
C HIS A 575 7.05 36.48 -13.47
N ASP A 576 7.74 37.49 -12.95
CA ASP A 576 8.14 37.52 -11.54
C ASP A 576 7.09 38.27 -10.71
N PHE A 577 6.37 37.56 -9.84
CA PHE A 577 5.32 38.13 -9.00
C PHE A 577 5.83 39.14 -7.96
N ILE A 578 7.10 39.04 -7.55
CA ILE A 578 7.69 39.96 -6.57
C ILE A 578 8.01 41.30 -7.24
N LEU A 579 8.49 41.27 -8.49
CA LEU A 579 8.78 42.45 -9.30
C LEU A 579 7.54 42.99 -10.02
N GLY A 580 6.49 42.18 -10.20
CA GLY A 580 5.28 42.54 -10.93
C GLY A 580 5.50 42.73 -12.43
N GLN A 581 6.52 42.10 -13.02
CA GLN A 581 6.88 42.25 -14.44
C GLN A 581 7.48 40.97 -15.02
N ASP A 582 7.45 40.87 -16.35
CA ASP A 582 8.15 39.81 -17.09
C ASP A 582 9.65 40.09 -17.13
N ILE A 583 10.44 39.04 -16.93
CA ILE A 583 11.89 39.07 -17.07
C ILE A 583 12.34 38.05 -18.12
N ASP A 584 13.37 38.41 -18.89
CA ASP A 584 14.05 37.52 -19.82
C ASP A 584 15.41 37.10 -19.20
N ILE A 585 15.66 35.79 -19.13
CA ILE A 585 16.89 35.21 -18.59
C ILE A 585 17.61 34.48 -19.74
N GLU A 586 18.78 34.95 -20.12
CA GLU A 586 19.65 34.25 -21.07
C GLU A 586 20.35 33.09 -20.37
N ALA A 587 20.17 31.88 -20.88
CA ALA A 587 20.70 30.66 -20.30
C ALA A 587 21.61 29.93 -21.30
N ASP A 588 22.77 29.49 -20.82
CA ASP A 588 23.65 28.58 -21.56
C ASP A 588 23.03 27.18 -21.64
N VAL A 589 22.31 26.78 -20.58
CA VAL A 589 21.52 25.54 -20.52
C VAL A 589 20.18 25.79 -19.83
N VAL A 590 19.12 25.24 -20.42
CA VAL A 590 17.81 25.08 -19.77
C VAL A 590 17.63 23.62 -19.39
N ALA A 591 17.59 23.34 -18.09
CA ALA A 591 17.40 22.00 -17.53
C ALA A 591 15.94 21.79 -17.10
N LEU A 592 15.22 20.96 -17.84
CA LEU A 592 13.84 20.59 -17.58
C LEU A 592 13.79 19.50 -16.51
N SER A 593 13.14 19.79 -15.39
CA SER A 593 12.91 18.82 -14.31
C SER A 593 11.70 17.95 -14.65
N THR A 594 11.90 17.02 -15.57
CA THR A 594 10.90 16.04 -15.97
C THR A 594 10.68 14.96 -14.92
N GLY A 595 9.48 14.41 -14.92
CA GLY A 595 9.04 13.36 -13.99
C GLY A 595 9.29 11.93 -14.48
N LEU A 596 8.61 10.98 -13.83
CA LEU A 596 8.49 9.61 -14.32
C LEU A 596 7.04 9.33 -14.73
N VAL A 597 6.87 8.49 -15.75
CA VAL A 597 5.57 7.99 -16.22
C VAL A 597 5.59 6.47 -16.26
N ALA A 598 4.43 5.85 -16.05
CA ALA A 598 4.31 4.40 -16.19
C ALA A 598 4.66 3.96 -17.62
N ASP A 599 5.28 2.79 -17.76
CA ASP A 599 5.42 2.12 -19.06
C ASP A 599 4.06 1.50 -19.40
N ASP A 600 3.18 2.29 -20.03
CA ASP A 600 1.76 1.97 -20.20
C ASP A 600 1.56 0.60 -20.87
N GLU A 601 2.20 0.37 -22.02
CA GLU A 601 2.13 -0.87 -22.80
C GLU A 601 2.58 -2.08 -21.95
N THR A 602 3.76 -2.01 -21.34
CA THR A 602 4.27 -3.13 -20.53
C THR A 602 3.42 -3.38 -19.29
N THR A 603 2.92 -2.31 -18.67
CA THR A 603 2.10 -2.40 -17.46
C THR A 603 0.72 -2.96 -17.79
N GLU A 604 0.15 -2.59 -18.93
CA GLU A 604 -1.12 -3.14 -19.45
C GLU A 604 -0.99 -4.63 -19.73
N ASP A 605 0.03 -5.04 -20.49
CA ASP A 605 0.26 -6.44 -20.85
C ASP A 605 0.41 -7.32 -19.60
N LEU A 606 1.20 -6.88 -18.62
CA LEU A 606 1.37 -7.60 -17.36
C LEU A 606 0.10 -7.58 -16.52
N ALA A 607 -0.67 -6.48 -16.52
CA ALA A 607 -1.91 -6.39 -15.78
C ALA A 607 -2.98 -7.34 -16.32
N ILE A 608 -3.09 -7.46 -17.65
CA ILE A 608 -3.97 -8.41 -18.31
C ILE A 608 -3.52 -9.83 -18.01
N THR A 609 -2.22 -10.12 -18.18
CA THR A 609 -1.65 -11.46 -17.98
C THR A 609 -1.81 -11.96 -16.55
N PHE A 610 -1.58 -11.08 -15.57
CA PHE A 610 -1.69 -11.43 -14.15
C PHE A 610 -3.07 -11.17 -13.52
N HIS A 611 -4.01 -10.59 -14.28
CA HIS A 611 -5.33 -10.18 -13.80
C HIS A 611 -5.26 -9.25 -12.57
N ILE A 612 -4.41 -8.23 -12.63
CA ILE A 612 -4.16 -7.29 -11.53
C ILE A 612 -4.59 -5.85 -11.88
N PRO A 613 -5.02 -5.05 -10.89
CA PRO A 613 -5.54 -3.71 -11.13
C PRO A 613 -4.43 -2.68 -11.38
N ARG A 614 -4.81 -1.61 -12.08
CA ARG A 614 -3.98 -0.45 -12.39
C ARG A 614 -4.65 0.84 -11.93
N THR A 615 -3.86 1.85 -11.63
CA THR A 615 -4.34 3.20 -11.33
C THR A 615 -4.71 3.97 -12.60
N LEU A 616 -5.40 5.11 -12.46
CA LEU A 616 -5.76 5.98 -13.59
C LEU A 616 -4.55 6.59 -14.31
N ASP A 617 -3.42 6.69 -13.62
CA ASP A 617 -2.13 7.11 -14.18
C ASP A 617 -1.24 5.93 -14.57
N ASN A 618 -1.87 4.77 -14.84
CA ASN A 618 -1.28 3.60 -15.50
C ASN A 618 -0.27 2.79 -14.69
N TYR A 619 0.00 3.11 -13.42
CA TYR A 619 0.83 2.31 -12.51
C TYR A 619 0.07 1.09 -11.96
N PHE A 620 0.79 0.15 -11.33
CA PHE A 620 0.15 -0.94 -10.59
C PHE A 620 -0.50 -0.42 -9.30
N GLN A 621 -1.69 -0.94 -9.01
CA GLN A 621 -2.47 -0.55 -7.84
C GLN A 621 -2.25 -1.50 -6.65
N GLU A 622 -1.89 -0.93 -5.52
CA GLU A 622 -1.77 -1.60 -4.23
C GLU A 622 -3.15 -1.95 -3.64
N ASP A 623 -3.20 -2.93 -2.72
CA ASP A 623 -4.43 -3.38 -2.05
C ASP A 623 -5.05 -2.28 -1.19
N HIS A 624 -4.21 -1.56 -0.42
CA HIS A 624 -4.68 -0.46 0.40
C HIS A 624 -3.58 0.57 0.66
N VAL A 625 -3.83 1.81 0.23
CA VAL A 625 -2.89 2.95 0.24
C VAL A 625 -2.12 3.14 1.56
N LYS A 626 -2.77 2.92 2.72
CA LYS A 626 -2.14 3.00 4.06
C LYS A 626 -1.63 1.67 4.64
N LEU A 627 -2.51 0.68 4.76
CA LEU A 627 -2.24 -0.54 5.54
C LEU A 627 -1.43 -1.58 4.78
N ARG A 628 -1.53 -1.59 3.44
CA ARG A 628 -0.88 -2.56 2.56
C ARG A 628 -0.33 -1.86 1.31
N PRO A 629 0.64 -0.94 1.49
CA PRO A 629 1.14 -0.07 0.42
C PRO A 629 2.06 -0.78 -0.60
N VAL A 630 2.31 -2.08 -0.42
CA VAL A 630 3.17 -2.90 -1.31
C VAL A 630 2.55 -4.25 -1.68
N ASP A 631 1.46 -4.64 -1.02
CA ASP A 631 0.67 -5.81 -1.39
C ASP A 631 -0.32 -5.40 -2.49
N MET A 632 -0.70 -6.30 -3.39
CA MET A 632 -1.76 -6.08 -4.38
C MET A 632 -3.06 -6.78 -3.98
N ALA A 633 -4.17 -6.40 -4.61
CA ALA A 633 -5.50 -6.95 -4.32
C ALA A 633 -5.55 -8.48 -4.48
N LEU A 634 -4.84 -9.01 -5.47
CA LEU A 634 -4.65 -10.45 -5.64
C LEU A 634 -3.49 -10.92 -4.74
N ARG A 635 -3.79 -11.84 -3.81
CA ARG A 635 -2.79 -12.37 -2.88
C ARG A 635 -1.63 -13.02 -3.63
N GLY A 636 -0.43 -12.92 -3.06
CA GLY A 636 0.80 -13.43 -3.69
C GLY A 636 1.40 -12.47 -4.72
N PHE A 637 0.71 -11.40 -5.11
CA PHE A 637 1.27 -10.31 -5.90
C PHE A 637 1.67 -9.12 -5.02
N PHE A 638 2.83 -8.56 -5.32
CA PHE A 638 3.39 -7.38 -4.65
C PHE A 638 3.92 -6.40 -5.69
N VAL A 639 4.00 -5.12 -5.32
CA VAL A 639 4.55 -4.05 -6.16
C VAL A 639 5.59 -3.24 -5.38
N ALA A 640 6.71 -2.90 -6.02
CA ALA A 640 7.76 -2.09 -5.41
C ALA A 640 8.42 -1.10 -6.39
N GLY A 641 8.96 -0.02 -5.81
CA GLY A 641 9.76 0.97 -6.51
C GLY A 641 8.92 1.86 -7.41
N THR A 642 9.48 2.22 -8.57
CA THR A 642 8.83 3.14 -9.51
C THR A 642 7.70 2.50 -10.31
N ALA A 643 7.56 1.17 -10.32
CA ALA A 643 6.38 0.46 -10.85
C ALA A 643 5.09 0.77 -10.06
N HIS A 644 5.24 1.15 -8.78
CA HIS A 644 4.13 1.53 -7.91
C HIS A 644 3.70 3.00 -8.07
N SER A 645 4.68 3.90 -8.23
CA SER A 645 4.56 5.35 -8.49
C SER A 645 5.96 5.99 -8.44
N PRO A 646 6.17 7.23 -8.94
CA PRO A 646 7.48 7.89 -8.91
C PRO A 646 8.08 7.99 -7.50
N LYS A 647 9.35 7.58 -7.35
CA LYS A 647 10.08 7.48 -6.06
C LYS A 647 11.59 7.62 -6.27
N ILE A 648 12.30 8.00 -5.21
CA ILE A 648 13.77 8.06 -5.21
C ILE A 648 14.38 6.66 -4.97
N ILE A 649 15.70 6.51 -5.18
CA ILE A 649 16.40 5.22 -4.98
C ILE A 649 16.22 4.71 -3.55
N ARG A 650 16.45 5.58 -2.55
CA ARG A 650 16.29 5.26 -1.12
C ARG A 650 14.92 4.64 -0.83
N GLU A 651 13.85 5.26 -1.31
CA GLU A 651 12.47 4.77 -1.15
C GLU A 651 12.19 3.47 -1.91
N SER A 652 12.77 3.33 -3.10
CA SER A 652 12.65 2.12 -3.92
C SER A 652 13.32 0.92 -3.26
N VAL A 653 14.49 1.13 -2.64
CA VAL A 653 15.19 0.13 -1.83
C VAL A 653 14.37 -0.22 -0.58
N THR A 654 13.81 0.76 0.13
CA THR A 654 12.93 0.48 1.28
C THR A 654 11.73 -0.37 0.87
N GLN A 655 11.07 -0.06 -0.26
CA GLN A 655 9.98 -0.88 -0.78
C GLN A 655 10.43 -2.28 -1.18
N ALA A 656 11.61 -2.43 -1.80
CA ALA A 656 12.18 -3.73 -2.14
C ALA A 656 12.39 -4.63 -0.90
N LEU A 657 12.94 -4.07 0.17
CA LEU A 657 13.11 -4.77 1.44
C LEU A 657 11.75 -5.12 2.08
N ALA A 658 10.78 -4.21 1.99
CA ALA A 658 9.43 -4.43 2.48
C ALA A 658 8.73 -5.59 1.76
N VAL A 659 8.72 -5.58 0.42
CA VAL A 659 8.10 -6.67 -0.36
C VAL A 659 8.79 -8.01 -0.13
N ALA A 660 10.11 -8.05 0.04
CA ALA A 660 10.81 -9.28 0.39
C ALA A 660 10.31 -9.86 1.72
N GLY A 661 10.13 -9.01 2.76
CA GLY A 661 9.59 -9.45 4.05
C GLY A 661 8.14 -9.90 3.99
N ARG A 662 7.30 -9.17 3.24
CA ARG A 662 5.88 -9.52 3.02
C ARG A 662 5.74 -10.83 2.24
N ALA A 663 6.48 -10.98 1.15
CA ALA A 663 6.55 -12.19 0.35
C ALA A 663 7.04 -13.38 1.17
N ARG A 664 8.11 -13.21 1.96
CA ARG A 664 8.62 -14.24 2.88
C ARG A 664 7.58 -14.67 3.91
N THR A 665 6.78 -13.74 4.44
CA THR A 665 5.70 -14.08 5.38
C THR A 665 4.67 -15.04 4.77
N MET A 666 4.41 -14.89 3.47
CA MET A 666 3.52 -15.80 2.74
C MET A 666 4.23 -17.14 2.43
N LEU A 667 5.46 -17.08 1.90
CA LEU A 667 6.25 -18.27 1.56
C LEU A 667 6.64 -19.11 2.77
N ALA A 668 6.77 -18.53 3.96
CA ALA A 668 7.04 -19.26 5.19
C ALA A 668 5.97 -20.32 5.52
N LYS A 669 4.78 -20.27 4.89
CA LYS A 669 3.79 -21.33 4.94
C LYS A 669 4.16 -22.41 3.93
N LYS A 670 4.35 -23.64 4.40
CA LYS A 670 4.65 -24.80 3.53
C LYS A 670 3.43 -25.28 2.73
N GLU A 671 2.23 -24.90 3.17
CA GLU A 671 0.97 -25.35 2.61
C GLU A 671 -0.03 -24.21 2.42
N ILE A 672 -0.83 -24.32 1.35
CA ILE A 672 -1.99 -23.49 1.07
C ILE A 672 -3.21 -24.18 1.68
N ASN A 673 -3.90 -23.49 2.58
CA ASN A 673 -5.14 -23.98 3.15
C ASN A 673 -6.31 -23.63 2.21
N LEU A 674 -6.91 -24.64 1.58
CA LEU A 674 -8.10 -24.51 0.72
C LEU A 674 -9.40 -24.47 1.53
N GLY A 675 -9.31 -24.63 2.84
CA GLY A 675 -10.43 -24.86 3.73
C GLY A 675 -11.02 -26.26 3.57
N ALA A 676 -12.16 -26.47 4.20
CA ALA A 676 -12.86 -27.75 4.19
C ALA A 676 -14.04 -27.78 3.21
N ALA A 677 -14.35 -26.66 2.55
CA ALA A 677 -15.45 -26.57 1.60
C ALA A 677 -15.07 -27.28 0.30
N VAL A 678 -15.18 -28.60 0.27
CA VAL A 678 -14.87 -29.43 -0.91
C VAL A 678 -16.11 -30.18 -1.37
N ALA A 679 -16.23 -30.34 -2.68
CA ALA A 679 -17.35 -31.06 -3.28
C ALA A 679 -17.12 -32.57 -3.20
N LYS A 680 -18.11 -33.32 -2.72
CA LYS A 680 -18.08 -34.78 -2.59
C LYS A 680 -19.26 -35.41 -3.32
N VAL A 681 -19.00 -36.50 -4.04
CA VAL A 681 -20.01 -37.22 -4.82
C VAL A 681 -20.48 -38.48 -4.09
N ASP A 682 -21.79 -38.65 -3.98
CA ASP A 682 -22.46 -39.91 -3.64
C ASP A 682 -22.58 -40.77 -4.90
N GLY A 683 -21.69 -41.75 -5.04
CA GLY A 683 -21.65 -42.67 -6.17
C GLY A 683 -22.95 -43.47 -6.37
N LYS A 684 -23.78 -43.65 -5.32
CA LYS A 684 -25.08 -44.35 -5.44
C LYS A 684 -26.15 -43.51 -6.12
N LYS A 685 -26.02 -42.18 -6.09
CA LYS A 685 -26.94 -41.24 -6.76
C LYS A 685 -26.42 -40.78 -8.12
N CYS A 686 -25.13 -40.91 -8.37
CA CYS A 686 -24.51 -40.43 -9.59
C CYS A 686 -25.01 -41.21 -10.82
N ALA A 687 -25.60 -40.50 -11.79
CA ALA A 687 -26.04 -41.07 -13.06
C ALA A 687 -24.99 -40.93 -14.19
N THR A 688 -23.77 -40.45 -13.86
CA THR A 688 -22.65 -40.32 -14.81
C THR A 688 -23.00 -39.49 -16.05
N CYS A 689 -23.76 -38.41 -15.85
CA CYS A 689 -24.22 -37.51 -16.93
C CYS A 689 -23.16 -36.52 -17.45
N LEU A 690 -21.97 -36.51 -16.83
CA LEU A 690 -20.82 -35.65 -17.16
C LEU A 690 -21.04 -34.13 -17.00
N VAL A 691 -22.14 -33.70 -16.39
CA VAL A 691 -22.42 -32.27 -16.18
C VAL A 691 -21.36 -31.63 -15.28
N CYS A 692 -21.04 -32.25 -14.15
CA CYS A 692 -20.01 -31.76 -13.23
C CYS A 692 -18.62 -31.66 -13.86
N VAL A 693 -18.24 -32.62 -14.72
CA VAL A 693 -16.97 -32.62 -15.45
C VAL A 693 -16.86 -31.39 -16.36
N ARG A 694 -17.93 -31.05 -17.08
CA ARG A 694 -17.96 -29.89 -17.99
C ARG A 694 -18.14 -28.55 -17.29
N ALA A 695 -18.76 -28.55 -16.12
CA ALA A 695 -19.10 -27.32 -15.40
C ALA A 695 -17.99 -26.83 -14.47
N CYS A 696 -17.04 -27.68 -14.09
CA CYS A 696 -15.96 -27.28 -13.20
C CYS A 696 -14.98 -26.34 -13.93
N PRO A 697 -14.75 -25.11 -13.46
CA PRO A 697 -13.82 -24.19 -14.10
C PRO A 697 -12.34 -24.57 -13.91
N PHE A 698 -12.06 -25.65 -13.18
CA PHE A 698 -10.72 -26.12 -12.84
C PHE A 698 -10.45 -27.55 -13.37
N ASP A 699 -11.38 -28.13 -14.13
CA ASP A 699 -11.26 -29.47 -14.73
C ASP A 699 -10.94 -30.61 -13.72
N ILE A 700 -11.46 -30.49 -12.49
CA ILE A 700 -11.17 -31.45 -11.40
C ILE A 700 -12.01 -32.72 -11.46
N PRO A 701 -13.35 -32.68 -11.67
CA PRO A 701 -14.16 -33.88 -11.65
C PRO A 701 -13.82 -34.81 -12.82
N PHE A 702 -13.67 -36.11 -12.55
CA PHE A 702 -13.42 -37.12 -13.57
C PHE A 702 -14.29 -38.37 -13.31
N ILE A 703 -14.45 -39.23 -14.32
CA ILE A 703 -15.17 -40.50 -14.13
C ILE A 703 -14.19 -41.58 -13.74
N ASN A 704 -14.41 -42.18 -12.57
CA ASN A 704 -13.52 -43.20 -12.03
C ASN A 704 -13.85 -44.61 -12.56
N GLN A 705 -13.10 -45.60 -12.08
CA GLN A 705 -13.22 -46.99 -12.53
C GLN A 705 -14.58 -47.63 -12.17
N ASP A 706 -15.22 -47.19 -11.09
CA ASP A 706 -16.54 -47.64 -10.64
C ASP A 706 -17.70 -46.95 -11.40
N ARG A 707 -17.37 -46.16 -12.43
CA ARG A 707 -18.30 -45.48 -13.34
C ARG A 707 -19.18 -44.44 -12.66
N TYR A 708 -18.68 -43.76 -11.64
CA TYR A 708 -19.30 -42.53 -11.11
C TYR A 708 -18.31 -41.35 -11.16
N SER A 709 -18.81 -40.14 -10.98
CA SER A 709 -17.96 -38.94 -10.95
C SER A 709 -17.21 -38.85 -9.61
N GLU A 710 -15.91 -38.65 -9.66
CA GLU A 710 -15.04 -38.45 -8.51
C GLU A 710 -14.45 -37.04 -8.55
N ILE A 711 -14.36 -36.41 -7.39
CA ILE A 711 -13.77 -35.08 -7.21
C ILE A 711 -12.68 -35.23 -6.18
N ASP A 712 -11.44 -34.94 -6.58
CA ASP A 712 -10.27 -34.97 -5.72
C ASP A 712 -10.37 -33.83 -4.68
N PRO A 713 -10.55 -34.14 -3.38
CA PRO A 713 -10.70 -33.12 -2.34
C PRO A 713 -9.47 -32.21 -2.24
N ALA A 714 -8.27 -32.72 -2.53
CA ALA A 714 -7.05 -31.94 -2.47
C ALA A 714 -6.97 -30.86 -3.57
N LYS A 715 -7.72 -31.03 -4.67
CA LYS A 715 -7.74 -30.06 -5.78
C LYS A 715 -8.98 -29.17 -5.79
N CYS A 716 -10.03 -29.54 -5.06
CA CYS A 716 -11.30 -28.83 -5.08
C CYS A 716 -11.21 -27.44 -4.44
N HIS A 717 -11.47 -26.39 -5.23
CA HIS A 717 -11.51 -24.99 -4.75
C HIS A 717 -12.84 -24.60 -4.09
N GLY A 718 -13.78 -25.52 -3.90
CA GLY A 718 -15.00 -25.26 -3.13
C GLY A 718 -16.02 -24.31 -3.75
N CYS A 719 -15.93 -23.99 -5.05
CA CYS A 719 -16.82 -23.01 -5.68
C CYS A 719 -18.31 -23.41 -5.74
N GLY A 720 -18.65 -24.68 -5.51
CA GLY A 720 -20.04 -25.16 -5.51
C GLY A 720 -20.71 -25.28 -6.90
N VAL A 721 -20.06 -24.89 -8.00
CA VAL A 721 -20.65 -24.92 -9.35
C VAL A 721 -21.17 -26.31 -9.71
N CYS A 722 -20.35 -27.36 -9.53
CA CYS A 722 -20.78 -28.73 -9.82
C CYS A 722 -21.93 -29.21 -8.92
N VAL A 723 -22.09 -28.64 -7.72
CA VAL A 723 -23.16 -28.96 -6.78
C VAL A 723 -24.48 -28.38 -7.27
N GLY A 724 -24.48 -27.08 -7.64
CA GLY A 724 -25.65 -26.42 -8.20
C GLY A 724 -26.12 -27.03 -9.53
N GLU A 725 -25.18 -27.53 -10.33
CA GLU A 725 -25.47 -28.13 -11.64
C GLU A 725 -25.83 -29.64 -11.58
N CYS A 726 -25.69 -30.31 -10.43
CA CYS A 726 -25.93 -31.76 -10.37
C CYS A 726 -27.44 -32.08 -10.40
N PRO A 727 -27.99 -32.64 -11.51
CA PRO A 727 -29.43 -32.87 -11.60
C PRO A 727 -29.92 -33.96 -10.63
N ALA A 728 -29.04 -34.90 -10.27
CA ALA A 728 -29.34 -35.98 -9.35
C ALA A 728 -29.14 -35.57 -7.87
N LYS A 729 -28.69 -34.34 -7.59
CA LYS A 729 -28.23 -33.89 -6.26
C LYS A 729 -27.29 -34.92 -5.60
N ALA A 730 -26.45 -35.53 -6.43
CA ALA A 730 -25.48 -36.53 -6.02
C ALA A 730 -24.22 -35.90 -5.43
N ILE A 731 -24.00 -34.60 -5.65
CA ILE A 731 -22.84 -33.88 -5.18
C ILE A 731 -23.28 -32.98 -4.02
N GLN A 732 -22.47 -32.87 -2.98
CA GLN A 732 -22.66 -31.97 -1.84
C GLN A 732 -21.37 -31.18 -1.62
N LEU A 733 -21.48 -29.91 -1.22
CA LEU A 733 -20.34 -29.07 -0.83
C LEU A 733 -20.23 -29.10 0.69
N ALA A 734 -19.13 -29.58 1.24
CA ALA A 734 -18.91 -29.53 2.68
C ALA A 734 -18.97 -28.09 3.22
N ALA A 735 -19.47 -27.90 4.44
CA ALA A 735 -19.80 -26.62 5.08
C ALA A 735 -21.00 -25.85 4.46
N TYR A 736 -21.53 -26.36 3.35
CA TYR A 736 -22.66 -25.77 2.62
C TYR A 736 -23.56 -26.89 2.06
N GLU A 737 -23.68 -28.00 2.80
CA GLU A 737 -24.54 -29.10 2.38
C GLU A 737 -26.01 -28.66 2.32
N ASP A 738 -26.80 -29.37 1.48
CA ASP A 738 -28.20 -29.03 1.26
C ASP A 738 -29.00 -28.98 2.58
N ASP A 739 -28.70 -29.86 3.53
CA ASP A 739 -29.34 -29.91 4.85
C ASP A 739 -29.04 -28.64 5.68
N GLN A 740 -27.81 -28.15 5.64
CA GLN A 740 -27.39 -26.92 6.31
C GLN A 740 -28.00 -25.67 5.65
N ILE A 741 -28.00 -25.60 4.32
CA ILE A 741 -28.62 -24.47 3.59
C ILE A 741 -30.14 -24.45 3.80
N LEU A 742 -30.80 -25.61 3.73
CA LEU A 742 -32.23 -25.71 4.00
C LEU A 742 -32.55 -25.34 5.45
N ALA A 743 -31.75 -25.76 6.42
CA ALA A 743 -31.94 -25.36 7.81
C ALA A 743 -31.83 -23.82 7.99
N LYS A 744 -30.90 -23.16 7.29
CA LYS A 744 -30.81 -21.70 7.26
C LYS A 744 -32.08 -21.05 6.69
N LEU A 745 -32.64 -21.60 5.61
CA LEU A 745 -33.89 -21.12 5.01
C LEU A 745 -35.10 -21.36 5.93
N ASP A 746 -35.20 -22.54 6.55
CA ASP A 746 -36.28 -22.85 7.49
C ASP A 746 -36.21 -21.95 8.73
N GLY A 747 -35.00 -21.63 9.20
CA GLY A 747 -34.77 -20.64 10.25
C GLY A 747 -35.23 -19.23 9.86
N LEU A 748 -34.96 -18.79 8.61
CA LEU A 748 -35.42 -17.49 8.11
C LEU A 748 -36.95 -17.38 8.04
N PHE A 749 -37.62 -18.46 7.63
CA PHE A 749 -39.07 -18.48 7.44
C PHE A 749 -39.84 -19.04 8.65
N GLU A 750 -39.16 -19.26 9.78
CA GLU A 750 -39.74 -19.79 11.02
C GLU A 750 -40.57 -21.07 10.81
N ARG A 751 -40.14 -21.96 9.90
CA ARG A 751 -40.88 -23.21 9.57
C ARG A 751 -40.73 -24.31 10.63
N TYR A 752 -40.20 -23.97 11.80
CA TYR A 752 -40.12 -24.88 12.95
C TYR A 752 -41.45 -24.85 13.70
N ASN A 753 -42.23 -25.93 13.54
CA ASN A 753 -43.19 -26.42 14.54
C ASN A 753 -42.67 -27.73 15.12
#